data_AF-A0A949RIM7-F1
#
_entry.id   AF-A0A949RIM7-F1
#
_cell.length_a   1.000
_cell.length_b   1.000
_cell.length_c   1.000
_cell.angle_alpha   90.00
_cell.angle_beta   90.00
_cell.angle_gamma   90.00
#
_symmetry.space_group_name_H-M   'P 1'
#
loop_
_entity.id
_entity.type
_entity.pdbx_description
1 polymer ?
#
loop_
_entity_poly.entity_id
_entity_poly.type
_entity_poly.pdbx_seq_one_letter_code
_entity_poly.pdbx_strand_id
1 'polypeptide(L)'
;MLRLYRRFFGVAFAISGLTLPFVYSQTNSPKARVLWVDPLAGDDSNSGAARAEALASVREALARIPAQVPAGGFRILLAPGTYTEDNFPADFEALQGSSEAPVVVEAGEGAGTVRTPAFRLSNCRYLSIIGIRVAGALSSFGCEHLSLRGISARTLHLSRSAHVTVEASDISGDWGSAVTLTAVRQGRLRANRIHDASGWCVDAAGGTVDIQLEGNGFEQCGVGGFPVGQEAGSGLERASGEVYEYSGSLSKPASGPRQAGQTGASASPFSATPGALRFVHTPGTAAPASRPMQLSAASNTPYTLTSDAPWLSVAPAQGTAPATVNVSVNPGALAANVYSGSLRAATNGAADLQIPVGLVVFTPGAAAQVFNDVPVSHPWADYIYLLGKFSVSIGCSAVPPLYCPGDHVTQAQMAAFVIRAMLGESFSYPTVPFFADMPAGNPLFKYVQKMRELNINLGCGSGQFCPNSLVTRGQMAQYLVRARFGASFPYPPEARFSDVPTADALFPYVQKLWDMGVTQGCTDLTYCPSQYVNREQMAAFLTRTFFNFGLLTPAPPPPPPPPPPPPPPPPPPPPPAGNAPKISGCNIFPADNVWNTPIDTLPVHANSSAWVNTIGSSRGFHMDFGSGLWDGGPIGIPFVVVPQGQPKVNVSFDYADESDPGPYPIPANPPIEGGPGSDGDRHVLVLEQGTCKLYELYYAFPQSNGTWTAGSGAIYDLTANGPLRPATWTSADAAGLPILPGLARYDEVAAGEIRHAIRFTAPRTKKEFIWPARHHASNLTGAEYPPMGARFRLKASYDISRFSTQARVILQAMKKYGIILADNGSSWYMSGAPDERWDNDVLHELDIVTGADIEAVDESSLMIDPNSGQARQP
;
A
#
# COMPACT_ATOMS: atom_id res chain seq x y z
N MET A 1 77.17 5.22 -31.45
CA MET A 1 76.19 6.28 -31.81
C MET A 1 74.91 6.01 -31.03
N LEU A 2 74.19 6.95 -30.41
CA LEU A 2 74.59 8.28 -29.93
C LEU A 2 73.55 8.76 -28.88
N ARG A 3 73.91 8.81 -27.57
CA ARG A 3 73.47 9.79 -26.52
C ARG A 3 71.95 9.95 -26.20
N LEU A 4 71.47 10.27 -24.98
CA LEU A 4 72.02 10.48 -23.61
C LEU A 4 70.83 10.29 -22.61
N TYR A 5 70.93 9.47 -21.55
CA TYR A 5 71.13 9.85 -20.11
C TYR A 5 69.92 10.21 -19.20
N ARG A 6 69.72 9.33 -18.19
CA ARG A 6 69.75 9.57 -16.72
C ARG A 6 68.65 10.37 -15.95
N ARG A 7 68.04 9.61 -15.01
CA ARG A 7 68.04 9.75 -13.51
C ARG A 7 66.90 10.46 -12.73
N PHE A 8 66.36 9.66 -11.77
CA PHE A 8 66.08 9.91 -10.33
C PHE A 8 64.90 10.79 -9.84
N PHE A 9 64.11 10.16 -8.96
CA PHE A 9 63.55 10.63 -7.66
C PHE A 9 63.10 12.10 -7.48
N GLY A 10 61.86 12.27 -6.96
CA GLY A 10 61.44 13.48 -6.25
C GLY A 10 59.95 13.52 -5.93
N VAL A 11 59.60 13.72 -4.65
CA VAL A 11 58.22 13.83 -4.13
C VAL A 11 57.92 15.30 -3.77
N ALA A 12 56.62 15.65 -3.74
CA ALA A 12 55.97 16.77 -3.03
C ALA A 12 55.58 18.04 -3.83
N PHE A 13 54.26 18.34 -3.75
CA PHE A 13 53.60 19.64 -3.48
C PHE A 13 54.25 20.94 -4.03
N ALA A 14 53.58 21.89 -4.68
CA ALA A 14 52.16 22.17 -4.89
C ALA A 14 51.96 23.52 -5.61
N ILE A 15 50.69 23.85 -5.85
CA ILE A 15 50.06 25.16 -6.10
C ILE A 15 50.25 25.81 -7.50
N SER A 16 49.09 26.22 -8.02
CA SER A 16 48.83 27.38 -8.89
C SER A 16 49.38 27.40 -10.31
N GLY A 17 48.43 27.26 -11.24
CA GLY A 17 48.08 28.45 -12.03
C GLY A 17 48.47 28.41 -13.49
N LEU A 18 47.53 27.98 -14.34
CA LEU A 18 47.32 28.57 -15.66
C LEU A 18 45.91 28.21 -16.19
N THR A 19 44.90 28.62 -15.44
CA THR A 19 43.57 28.87 -16.01
C THR A 19 43.66 30.11 -16.91
N LEU A 20 43.60 29.90 -18.23
CA LEU A 20 43.19 30.93 -19.17
C LEU A 20 41.98 30.44 -19.98
N PRO A 21 41.06 31.35 -20.36
CA PRO A 21 39.67 31.08 -20.04
C PRO A 21 38.80 30.97 -21.29
N PHE A 22 38.02 29.89 -21.38
CA PHE A 22 36.83 29.95 -22.22
C PHE A 22 35.68 30.51 -21.40
N VAL A 23 35.43 31.80 -21.62
CA VAL A 23 34.47 32.62 -20.90
C VAL A 23 33.05 32.26 -21.38
N TYR A 24 32.23 31.72 -20.49
CA TYR A 24 30.77 31.94 -20.57
C TYR A 24 30.33 32.88 -19.44
N SER A 25 30.77 34.13 -19.57
CA SER A 25 30.26 35.25 -18.77
C SER A 25 28.96 35.73 -19.40
N GLN A 26 27.83 35.32 -18.84
CA GLN A 26 26.55 36.01 -19.05
C GLN A 26 25.76 36.27 -17.75
N THR A 27 26.42 36.29 -16.58
CA THR A 27 25.78 36.76 -15.32
C THR A 27 26.35 38.06 -14.77
N ASN A 28 27.58 38.45 -15.14
CA ASN A 28 28.14 39.77 -14.84
C ASN A 28 27.89 40.75 -15.98
N SER A 29 26.62 41.05 -16.25
CA SER A 29 26.25 42.20 -17.07
C SER A 29 26.35 43.46 -16.20
N PRO A 30 27.27 44.42 -16.44
CA PRO A 30 27.43 45.61 -15.61
C PRO A 30 26.26 46.62 -15.75
N LYS A 31 25.21 46.25 -16.49
CA LYS A 31 23.94 46.98 -16.64
C LYS A 31 22.76 46.29 -15.97
N ALA A 32 22.98 45.17 -15.26
CA ALA A 32 21.91 44.47 -14.54
C ALA A 32 21.34 45.35 -13.44
N ARG A 33 20.02 45.44 -13.37
CA ARG A 33 19.31 46.19 -12.31
C ARG A 33 19.33 45.35 -11.04
N VAL A 34 19.90 45.90 -9.98
CA VAL A 34 20.07 45.21 -8.70
C VAL A 34 18.86 45.48 -7.79
N LEU A 35 18.35 44.43 -7.17
CA LEU A 35 17.36 44.49 -6.10
C LEU A 35 17.88 43.73 -4.89
N TRP A 36 18.23 44.44 -3.82
CA TRP A 36 18.60 43.85 -2.54
C TRP A 36 17.36 43.44 -1.76
N VAL A 37 17.44 42.28 -1.12
CA VAL A 37 16.44 41.78 -0.17
C VAL A 37 17.15 41.44 1.14
N ASP A 38 16.55 41.83 2.26
CA ASP A 38 16.97 41.49 3.61
C ASP A 38 15.74 41.08 4.45
N PRO A 39 15.64 39.81 4.87
CA PRO A 39 14.47 39.29 5.57
C PRO A 39 14.41 39.71 7.05
N LEU A 40 15.45 40.39 7.56
CA LEU A 40 15.57 40.83 8.95
C LEU A 40 15.49 42.35 9.10
N ALA A 41 15.99 43.10 8.12
CA ALA A 41 16.12 44.57 8.19
C ALA A 41 15.58 45.30 6.95
N GLY A 42 15.04 44.59 5.96
CA GLY A 42 14.41 45.19 4.78
C GLY A 42 12.99 45.70 5.04
N ASP A 43 12.51 46.55 4.14
CA ASP A 43 11.14 47.06 4.10
C ASP A 43 10.68 47.08 2.64
N ASP A 44 9.52 46.49 2.32
CA ASP A 44 9.01 46.41 0.94
C ASP A 44 8.59 47.77 0.36
N SER A 45 8.53 48.84 1.17
CA SER A 45 8.42 50.22 0.69
C SER A 45 9.75 50.82 0.20
N ASN A 46 10.89 50.20 0.49
CA ASN A 46 12.20 50.67 0.02
C ASN A 46 12.38 50.50 -1.50
N SER A 47 13.46 51.07 -2.05
CA SER A 47 13.76 50.99 -3.49
C SER A 47 14.31 49.62 -3.94
N GLY A 48 15.01 48.90 -3.06
CA GLY A 48 15.82 47.72 -3.39
C GLY A 48 17.17 48.06 -4.03
N ALA A 49 17.47 49.31 -4.38
CA ALA A 49 18.64 49.65 -5.21
C ALA A 49 20.00 49.45 -4.49
N ALA A 50 20.01 49.42 -3.15
CA ALA A 50 21.22 49.25 -2.34
C ALA A 50 20.95 48.41 -1.09
N ARG A 51 22.01 47.84 -0.50
CA ARG A 51 21.95 46.98 0.70
C ARG A 51 21.24 47.62 1.91
N ALA A 52 21.32 48.95 2.03
CA ALA A 52 20.68 49.74 3.08
C ALA A 52 19.22 50.15 2.76
N GLU A 53 18.79 50.00 1.50
CA GLU A 53 17.41 50.20 1.03
C GLU A 53 16.84 48.85 0.57
N ALA A 54 17.18 47.77 1.27
CA ALA A 54 16.76 46.42 0.91
C ALA A 54 15.25 46.24 1.11
N LEU A 55 14.65 45.41 0.26
CA LEU A 55 13.27 44.95 0.37
C LEU A 55 13.15 43.91 1.49
N ALA A 56 12.00 43.81 2.14
CA ALA A 56 11.75 42.79 3.16
C ALA A 56 11.58 41.41 2.51
N SER A 57 11.02 41.35 1.29
CA SER A 57 10.65 40.10 0.63
C SER A 57 11.21 39.95 -0.79
N VAL A 58 11.53 38.69 -1.13
CA VAL A 58 11.85 38.28 -2.50
C VAL A 58 10.61 38.34 -3.38
N ARG A 59 9.40 38.22 -2.81
CA ARG A 59 8.13 38.40 -3.52
C ARG A 59 8.02 39.80 -4.12
N GLU A 60 8.32 40.84 -3.33
CA GLU A 60 8.35 42.23 -3.79
C GLU A 60 9.48 42.46 -4.82
N ALA A 61 10.66 41.87 -4.60
CA ALA A 61 11.75 41.94 -5.57
C ALA A 61 11.38 41.34 -6.94
N LEU A 62 10.64 40.23 -6.96
CA LEU A 62 10.15 39.59 -8.18
C LEU A 62 9.02 40.39 -8.83
N ALA A 63 8.10 40.98 -8.05
CA ALA A 63 7.02 41.83 -8.55
C ALA A 63 7.53 43.08 -9.29
N ARG A 64 8.76 43.53 -8.97
CA ARG A 64 9.45 44.63 -9.65
C ARG A 64 10.15 44.24 -10.96
N ILE A 65 10.21 42.95 -11.30
CA ILE A 65 10.71 42.48 -12.59
C ILE A 65 9.56 42.59 -13.61
N PRO A 66 9.65 43.46 -14.64
CA PRO A 66 8.61 43.56 -15.65
C PRO A 66 8.55 42.30 -16.50
N ALA A 67 7.35 41.95 -16.97
CA ALA A 67 7.10 40.76 -17.79
C ALA A 67 7.91 40.67 -19.11
N GLN A 68 8.45 41.80 -19.58
CA GLN A 68 9.52 41.83 -20.57
C GLN A 68 10.78 42.40 -19.91
N VAL A 69 11.78 41.55 -19.69
CA VAL A 69 13.00 41.93 -18.99
C VAL A 69 13.84 42.87 -19.87
N PRO A 70 14.14 44.11 -19.41
CA PRO A 70 14.86 45.11 -20.20
C PRO A 70 16.35 44.78 -20.34
N ALA A 71 16.96 45.28 -21.42
CA ALA A 71 18.38 45.10 -21.73
C ALA A 71 19.30 45.36 -20.52
N GLY A 72 20.15 44.38 -20.19
CA GLY A 72 20.98 44.36 -18.99
C GLY A 72 20.54 43.33 -17.95
N GLY A 73 19.25 42.99 -17.90
CA GLY A 73 18.71 41.98 -16.97
C GLY A 73 18.46 42.50 -15.55
N PHE A 74 18.08 41.58 -14.65
CA PHE A 74 17.84 41.85 -13.23
C PHE A 74 18.65 40.90 -12.36
N ARG A 75 19.11 41.40 -11.20
CA ARG A 75 19.85 40.62 -10.21
C ARG A 75 19.28 40.87 -8.81
N ILE A 76 18.63 39.86 -8.25
CA ILE A 76 18.16 39.88 -6.87
C ILE A 76 19.32 39.42 -5.97
N LEU A 77 19.79 40.31 -5.10
CA LEU A 77 20.86 40.06 -4.14
C LEU A 77 20.25 39.80 -2.76
N LEU A 78 20.41 38.57 -2.29
CA LEU A 78 19.89 38.11 -1.01
C LEU A 78 20.95 38.34 0.07
N ALA A 79 20.61 39.15 1.07
CA ALA A 79 21.39 39.29 2.29
C ALA A 79 21.50 37.95 3.06
N PRO A 80 22.60 37.69 3.80
CA PRO A 80 22.71 36.55 4.70
C PRO A 80 21.54 36.46 5.66
N GLY A 81 20.98 35.26 5.79
CA GLY A 81 19.80 35.06 6.63
C GLY A 81 19.09 33.74 6.36
N THR A 82 18.15 33.43 7.25
CA THR A 82 17.15 32.39 7.00
C THR A 82 15.88 33.09 6.54
N TYR A 83 15.50 32.82 5.31
CA TYR A 83 14.27 33.29 4.70
C TYR A 83 13.13 32.31 5.05
N THR A 84 11.92 32.83 5.21
CA THR A 84 10.69 32.07 5.52
C THR A 84 9.71 32.16 4.36
N GLU A 85 8.62 31.39 4.40
CA GLU A 85 7.57 31.42 3.36
C GLU A 85 6.89 32.81 3.23
N ASP A 86 6.96 33.63 4.27
CA ASP A 86 6.46 35.01 4.28
C ASP A 86 7.28 35.93 3.37
N ASN A 87 8.61 35.78 3.39
CA ASN A 87 9.55 36.65 2.68
C ASN A 87 10.25 35.99 1.47
N PHE A 88 10.04 34.70 1.23
CA PHE A 88 10.57 33.97 0.07
C PHE A 88 9.46 33.10 -0.54
N PRO A 89 9.07 33.34 -1.80
CA PRO A 89 7.93 32.65 -2.39
C PRO A 89 8.26 31.20 -2.74
N ALA A 90 7.25 30.33 -2.58
CA ALA A 90 7.34 28.92 -2.92
C ALA A 90 7.44 28.64 -4.43
N ASP A 91 7.09 29.60 -5.30
CA ASP A 91 7.27 29.51 -6.75
C ASP A 91 7.78 30.84 -7.35
N PHE A 92 8.70 30.73 -8.30
CA PHE A 92 9.26 31.79 -9.12
C PHE A 92 8.66 31.66 -10.52
N GLU A 93 7.39 32.03 -10.64
CA GLU A 93 6.62 31.82 -11.85
C GLU A 93 6.89 32.88 -12.93
N ALA A 94 6.93 32.44 -14.20
CA ALA A 94 6.86 33.26 -15.40
C ALA A 94 7.96 34.33 -15.57
N LEU A 95 9.14 34.16 -14.97
CA LEU A 95 10.29 35.05 -15.18
C LEU A 95 10.85 34.94 -16.61
N GLN A 96 10.51 35.90 -17.49
CA GLN A 96 10.87 35.89 -18.92
C GLN A 96 12.16 36.67 -19.24
N GLY A 97 13.32 36.17 -18.78
CA GLY A 97 14.63 36.69 -19.17
C GLY A 97 15.04 36.34 -20.61
N SER A 98 16.17 36.91 -21.04
CA SER A 98 16.86 36.55 -22.31
C SER A 98 18.36 36.35 -22.07
N SER A 99 19.10 35.84 -23.06
CA SER A 99 20.58 35.74 -22.99
C SER A 99 21.26 37.10 -22.79
N GLU A 100 20.69 38.18 -23.34
CA GLU A 100 21.21 39.55 -23.19
C GLU A 100 20.64 40.27 -21.96
N ALA A 101 19.61 39.71 -21.33
CA ALA A 101 18.91 40.25 -20.16
C ALA A 101 18.39 39.13 -19.25
N PRO A 102 19.28 38.38 -18.58
CA PRO A 102 18.88 37.28 -17.71
C PRO A 102 18.28 37.79 -16.39
N VAL A 103 17.58 36.89 -15.69
CA VAL A 103 17.23 37.08 -14.28
C VAL A 103 18.17 36.23 -13.44
N VAL A 104 18.79 36.84 -12.43
CA VAL A 104 19.73 36.18 -11.51
C VAL A 104 19.25 36.38 -10.08
N VAL A 105 19.24 35.33 -9.28
CA VAL A 105 18.92 35.36 -7.84
C VAL A 105 20.09 34.73 -7.11
N GLU A 106 20.75 35.48 -6.22
CA GLU A 106 21.97 35.00 -5.59
C GLU A 106 22.18 35.45 -4.15
N ALA A 107 22.93 34.65 -3.40
CA ALA A 107 23.45 35.04 -2.10
C ALA A 107 24.50 36.15 -2.27
N GLY A 108 24.10 37.40 -1.96
CA GLY A 108 24.86 38.61 -2.27
C GLY A 108 26.17 38.77 -1.48
N GLU A 109 26.33 38.01 -0.40
CA GLU A 109 27.52 38.01 0.46
C GLU A 109 28.22 36.63 0.50
N GLY A 110 27.96 35.77 -0.49
CA GLY A 110 28.67 34.51 -0.73
C GLY A 110 27.85 33.23 -0.53
N ALA A 111 28.28 32.14 -1.16
CA ALA A 111 27.52 30.90 -1.20
C ALA A 111 27.31 30.27 0.19
N GLY A 112 26.08 29.84 0.48
CA GLY A 112 25.68 29.20 1.72
C GLY A 112 25.37 30.14 2.88
N THR A 113 25.50 31.46 2.70
CA THR A 113 25.06 32.49 3.68
C THR A 113 23.54 32.65 3.73
N VAL A 114 22.85 32.26 2.66
CA VAL A 114 21.40 32.35 2.48
C VAL A 114 20.78 30.96 2.61
N ARG A 115 19.80 30.83 3.51
CA ARG A 115 18.97 29.64 3.69
C ARG A 115 17.52 29.94 3.32
N THR A 116 16.90 29.04 2.57
CA THR A 116 15.55 29.21 2.00
C THR A 116 14.69 27.98 2.28
N PRO A 117 13.35 28.12 2.29
CA PRO A 117 12.43 26.99 2.22
C PRO A 117 12.60 26.20 0.91
N ALA A 118 11.87 25.11 0.73
CA ALA A 118 11.74 24.48 -0.58
C ALA A 118 11.02 25.43 -1.56
N PHE A 119 11.44 25.47 -2.83
CA PHE A 119 10.81 26.33 -3.84
C PHE A 119 10.85 25.73 -5.25
N ARG A 120 9.99 26.27 -6.11
CA ARG A 120 9.83 25.90 -7.51
C ARG A 120 10.24 27.05 -8.44
N LEU A 121 10.68 26.69 -9.63
CA LEU A 121 10.96 27.58 -10.75
C LEU A 121 10.02 27.19 -11.92
N SER A 122 8.94 27.93 -12.11
CA SER A 122 7.89 27.60 -13.09
C SER A 122 7.91 28.51 -14.31
N ASN A 123 7.84 27.92 -15.52
CA ASN A 123 7.67 28.63 -16.80
C ASN A 123 8.72 29.73 -17.05
N CYS A 124 9.98 29.49 -16.64
CA CYS A 124 11.04 30.51 -16.60
C CYS A 124 11.96 30.54 -17.83
N ARG A 125 12.54 31.69 -18.14
CA ARG A 125 13.44 31.90 -19.28
C ARG A 125 14.71 32.62 -18.82
N TYR A 126 15.88 32.06 -19.14
CA TYR A 126 17.20 32.59 -18.73
C TYR A 126 17.28 33.00 -17.26
N LEU A 127 16.96 32.05 -16.38
CA LEU A 127 17.03 32.21 -14.92
C LEU A 127 18.30 31.55 -14.37
N SER A 128 18.97 32.22 -13.43
CA SER A 128 20.11 31.67 -12.69
C SER A 128 19.91 31.79 -11.19
N ILE A 129 20.09 30.69 -10.45
CA ILE A 129 20.09 30.65 -8.98
C ILE A 129 21.49 30.32 -8.49
N ILE A 130 22.06 31.15 -7.60
CA ILE A 130 23.48 31.06 -7.22
C ILE A 130 23.69 31.11 -5.70
N GLY A 131 24.36 30.11 -5.15
CA GLY A 131 24.90 30.13 -3.79
C GLY A 131 23.88 29.93 -2.66
N ILE A 132 22.69 29.39 -2.96
CA ILE A 132 21.59 29.26 -2.00
C ILE A 132 21.57 27.87 -1.36
N ARG A 133 21.36 27.80 -0.04
CA ARG A 133 20.98 26.57 0.67
C ARG A 133 19.46 26.46 0.72
N VAL A 134 18.95 25.30 0.32
CA VAL A 134 17.53 24.98 0.27
C VAL A 134 17.24 23.94 1.36
N ALA A 135 16.29 24.21 2.25
CA ALA A 135 15.96 23.33 3.38
C ALA A 135 15.24 22.02 2.97
N GLY A 136 15.00 21.83 1.66
CA GLY A 136 14.27 20.71 1.07
C GLY A 136 14.60 20.56 -0.41
N ALA A 137 13.57 20.33 -1.22
CA ALA A 137 13.70 20.23 -2.67
C ALA A 137 13.82 21.60 -3.36
N LEU A 138 14.64 21.68 -4.41
CA LEU A 138 14.52 22.71 -5.45
C LEU A 138 13.95 22.03 -6.70
N SER A 139 12.83 22.53 -7.22
CA SER A 139 12.18 21.97 -8.40
C SER A 139 12.08 22.98 -9.55
N SER A 140 12.07 22.50 -10.80
CA SER A 140 11.74 23.32 -11.96
C SER A 140 10.75 22.63 -12.88
N PHE A 141 9.93 23.43 -13.56
CA PHE A 141 8.95 22.97 -14.53
C PHE A 141 8.83 23.98 -15.67
N GLY A 142 9.07 23.54 -16.90
CA GLY A 142 8.82 24.36 -18.09
C GLY A 142 9.84 25.49 -18.34
N CYS A 143 11.08 25.37 -17.83
CA CYS A 143 12.07 26.42 -18.00
C CYS A 143 12.92 26.27 -19.28
N GLU A 144 13.06 27.32 -20.10
CA GLU A 144 13.81 27.23 -21.37
C GLU A 144 15.33 27.24 -21.17
N HIS A 145 15.82 28.04 -20.23
CA HIS A 145 17.23 28.10 -19.85
C HIS A 145 17.34 28.34 -18.34
N LEU A 146 17.84 27.34 -17.62
CA LEU A 146 18.02 27.35 -16.18
C LEU A 146 19.47 27.03 -15.79
N SER A 147 20.06 27.87 -14.95
CA SER A 147 21.37 27.65 -14.34
C SER A 147 21.27 27.58 -12.82
N LEU A 148 21.81 26.51 -12.23
CA LEU A 148 21.89 26.29 -10.79
C LEU A 148 23.37 26.15 -10.42
N ARG A 149 23.89 27.03 -9.56
CA ARG A 149 25.32 27.03 -9.21
C ARG A 149 25.58 27.21 -7.73
N GLY A 150 26.42 26.37 -7.14
CA GLY A 150 26.72 26.45 -5.71
C GLY A 150 25.48 26.23 -4.82
N ILE A 151 24.54 25.42 -5.32
CA ILE A 151 23.31 25.08 -4.60
C ILE A 151 23.62 23.97 -3.60
N SER A 152 22.93 23.97 -2.46
CA SER A 152 22.84 22.78 -1.61
C SER A 152 21.39 22.50 -1.29
N ALA A 153 20.94 21.28 -1.55
CA ALA A 153 19.53 20.85 -1.48
C ALA A 153 19.41 19.35 -1.14
N ARG A 154 18.23 18.92 -0.68
CA ARG A 154 17.88 17.52 -0.38
C ARG A 154 17.43 16.70 -1.59
N THR A 155 17.07 17.38 -2.69
CA THR A 155 16.87 16.79 -4.01
C THR A 155 16.70 17.91 -5.04
N LEU A 156 17.05 17.64 -6.29
CA LEU A 156 16.73 18.48 -7.45
C LEU A 156 15.74 17.76 -8.38
N HIS A 157 14.55 18.32 -8.55
CA HIS A 157 13.55 17.79 -9.49
C HIS A 157 13.38 18.74 -10.68
N LEU A 158 14.10 18.49 -11.78
CA LEU A 158 14.21 19.40 -12.92
C LEU A 158 13.42 18.85 -14.10
N SER A 159 12.31 19.50 -14.46
CA SER A 159 11.34 18.94 -15.39
C SER A 159 10.96 19.87 -16.54
N ARG A 160 10.61 19.28 -17.69
CA ARG A 160 10.12 19.94 -18.91
C ARG A 160 10.96 21.15 -19.35
N SER A 161 12.28 21.09 -19.11
CA SER A 161 13.17 22.22 -19.28
C SER A 161 14.05 22.04 -20.52
N ALA A 162 14.22 23.09 -21.34
CA ALA A 162 14.95 22.95 -22.60
C ALA A 162 16.47 22.88 -22.39
N HIS A 163 17.02 23.74 -21.53
CA HIS A 163 18.44 23.72 -21.15
C HIS A 163 18.59 23.86 -19.64
N VAL A 164 19.32 22.93 -19.02
CA VAL A 164 19.57 22.88 -17.59
C VAL A 164 21.07 22.73 -17.34
N THR A 165 21.62 23.58 -16.49
CA THR A 165 23.02 23.48 -16.04
C THR A 165 23.06 23.46 -14.52
N VAL A 166 23.71 22.45 -13.93
CA VAL A 166 23.93 22.32 -12.48
C VAL A 166 25.45 22.23 -12.24
N GLU A 167 26.02 23.24 -11.59
CA GLU A 167 27.46 23.33 -11.36
C GLU A 167 27.83 23.51 -9.88
N ALA A 168 28.91 22.85 -9.46
CA ALA A 168 29.57 23.06 -8.15
C ALA A 168 28.61 23.00 -6.95
N SER A 169 27.59 22.14 -7.02
CA SER A 169 26.50 22.02 -6.05
C SER A 169 26.62 20.74 -5.22
N ASP A 170 26.10 20.74 -3.99
CA ASP A 170 26.14 19.61 -3.03
C ASP A 170 24.71 19.13 -2.77
N ILE A 171 24.32 18.09 -3.50
CA ILE A 171 22.95 17.59 -3.58
C ILE A 171 22.88 16.26 -2.86
N SER A 172 22.32 16.26 -1.66
CA SER A 172 21.92 15.01 -1.04
C SER A 172 20.69 14.45 -1.73
N GLY A 173 20.53 13.14 -1.66
CA GLY A 173 19.30 12.43 -1.90
C GLY A 173 18.74 11.94 -0.58
N ASP A 174 17.70 11.15 -0.73
CA ASP A 174 16.70 10.86 0.29
C ASP A 174 16.19 9.41 -0.06
N TRP A 175 15.11 8.79 0.47
CA TRP A 175 14.68 7.41 0.04
C TRP A 175 14.29 7.30 -1.48
N GLY A 176 14.63 8.26 -2.34
CA GLY A 176 14.51 8.23 -3.80
C GLY A 176 15.75 8.85 -4.46
N SER A 177 15.61 9.45 -5.65
CA SER A 177 16.77 9.95 -6.40
C SER A 177 17.20 11.37 -5.99
N ALA A 178 18.51 11.65 -5.94
CA ALA A 178 19.05 12.96 -5.52
C ALA A 178 18.90 14.05 -6.59
N VAL A 179 19.04 13.69 -7.87
CA VAL A 179 18.67 14.54 -9.01
C VAL A 179 17.70 13.75 -9.90
N THR A 180 16.61 14.38 -10.33
CA THR A 180 15.67 13.80 -11.30
C THR A 180 15.49 14.76 -12.46
N LEU A 181 15.68 14.23 -13.68
CA LEU A 181 15.57 14.95 -14.95
C LEU A 181 14.42 14.36 -15.76
N THR A 182 13.29 15.06 -15.86
CA THR A 182 12.10 14.55 -16.56
C THR A 182 11.73 15.43 -17.75
N ALA A 183 11.77 14.91 -18.97
CA ALA A 183 11.60 15.69 -20.21
C ALA A 183 12.56 16.90 -20.33
N VAL A 184 13.82 16.74 -19.89
CA VAL A 184 14.88 17.76 -20.05
C VAL A 184 15.54 17.59 -21.42
N ARG A 185 15.66 18.65 -22.23
CA ARG A 185 16.16 18.52 -23.62
C ARG A 185 17.68 18.65 -23.79
N GLN A 186 18.35 19.37 -22.89
CA GLN A 186 19.81 19.42 -22.76
C GLN A 186 20.12 19.64 -21.28
N GLY A 187 20.93 18.77 -20.68
CA GLY A 187 21.29 18.85 -19.27
C GLY A 187 22.80 18.70 -19.05
N ARG A 188 23.42 19.62 -18.31
CA ARG A 188 24.84 19.53 -17.94
C ARG A 188 25.00 19.54 -16.42
N LEU A 189 25.54 18.46 -15.87
CA LEU A 189 25.87 18.34 -14.46
C LEU A 189 27.39 18.31 -14.34
N ARG A 190 27.99 19.28 -13.65
CA ARG A 190 29.45 19.42 -13.58
C ARG A 190 29.96 19.77 -12.19
N ALA A 191 31.00 19.06 -11.76
CA ALA A 191 31.69 19.29 -10.48
C ALA A 191 30.75 19.30 -9.25
N ASN A 192 29.63 18.59 -9.32
CA ASN A 192 28.69 18.46 -8.19
C ASN A 192 29.11 17.30 -7.29
N ARG A 193 28.76 17.37 -6.01
CA ARG A 193 28.72 16.23 -5.10
C ARG A 193 27.27 15.79 -4.97
N ILE A 194 26.98 14.52 -5.25
CA ILE A 194 25.62 13.98 -5.31
C ILE A 194 25.61 12.68 -4.51
N HIS A 195 24.89 12.64 -3.38
CA HIS A 195 25.11 11.61 -2.36
C HIS A 195 23.87 11.18 -1.57
N ASP A 196 23.95 10.06 -0.83
CA ASP A 196 22.97 9.57 0.16
C ASP A 196 21.54 9.28 -0.38
N ALA A 197 21.40 8.98 -1.67
CA ALA A 197 20.12 8.59 -2.28
C ALA A 197 19.80 7.10 -2.02
N SER A 198 18.61 6.73 -1.53
CA SER A 198 18.20 5.31 -1.59
C SER A 198 17.74 4.88 -2.99
N GLY A 199 17.47 5.84 -3.88
CA GLY A 199 17.23 5.63 -5.31
C GLY A 199 18.54 5.70 -6.14
N TRP A 200 18.48 6.37 -7.29
CA TRP A 200 19.68 6.69 -8.08
C TRP A 200 20.30 8.01 -7.60
N CYS A 201 21.61 8.21 -7.73
CA CYS A 201 22.15 9.57 -7.52
C CYS A 201 21.53 10.56 -8.53
N VAL A 202 21.36 10.12 -9.77
CA VAL A 202 20.67 10.89 -10.82
C VAL A 202 19.75 9.96 -11.58
N ASP A 203 18.51 10.39 -11.82
CA ASP A 203 17.50 9.68 -12.61
C ASP A 203 17.10 10.54 -13.82
N ALA A 204 16.94 9.93 -14.99
CA ALA A 204 16.65 10.60 -16.25
C ALA A 204 15.53 9.86 -17.01
N ALA A 205 14.33 10.43 -16.98
CA ALA A 205 13.09 9.78 -17.40
C ALA A 205 12.22 10.67 -18.30
N GLY A 206 11.11 10.13 -18.83
CA GLY A 206 10.03 10.89 -19.45
C GLY A 206 10.45 11.69 -20.69
N GLY A 207 11.32 11.15 -21.54
CA GLY A 207 11.77 11.82 -22.77
C GLY A 207 12.89 12.85 -22.56
N THR A 208 13.66 12.73 -21.49
CA THR A 208 14.92 13.46 -21.30
C THR A 208 15.96 13.05 -22.36
N VAL A 209 16.72 14.00 -22.90
CA VAL A 209 17.78 13.76 -23.93
C VAL A 209 19.00 14.68 -23.68
N ASP A 210 20.14 14.31 -24.28
CA ASP A 210 21.38 15.11 -24.29
C ASP A 210 21.88 15.53 -22.89
N ILE A 211 22.29 14.52 -22.10
CA ILE A 211 22.81 14.70 -20.74
C ILE A 211 24.33 14.55 -20.70
N GLN A 212 25.01 15.60 -20.26
CA GLN A 212 26.47 15.68 -20.07
C GLN A 212 26.82 15.64 -18.58
N LEU A 213 27.72 14.74 -18.19
CA LEU A 213 28.21 14.60 -16.82
C LEU A 213 29.72 14.83 -16.79
N GLU A 214 30.20 15.81 -16.03
CA GLU A 214 31.61 16.20 -16.00
C GLU A 214 32.14 16.33 -14.56
N GLY A 215 32.87 15.33 -14.08
CA GLY A 215 33.58 15.39 -12.80
C GLY A 215 32.68 15.52 -11.57
N ASN A 216 31.48 14.92 -11.60
CA ASN A 216 30.61 14.83 -10.42
C ASN A 216 31.07 13.67 -9.51
N GLY A 217 31.01 13.87 -8.19
CA GLY A 217 31.17 12.82 -7.19
C GLY A 217 29.84 12.16 -6.87
N PHE A 218 29.82 10.83 -6.79
CA PHE A 218 28.65 10.01 -6.49
C PHE A 218 28.93 9.12 -5.28
N GLU A 219 28.14 9.25 -4.20
CA GLU A 219 28.38 8.57 -2.92
C GLU A 219 27.08 7.98 -2.33
N GLN A 220 27.11 6.78 -1.75
CA GLN A 220 25.98 6.20 -1.00
C GLN A 220 24.62 6.18 -1.75
N CYS A 221 24.61 5.76 -3.02
CA CYS A 221 23.37 5.65 -3.81
C CYS A 221 22.87 4.20 -3.93
N GLY A 222 21.61 3.95 -3.55
CA GLY A 222 21.06 2.61 -3.28
C GLY A 222 20.77 1.75 -4.52
N VAL A 223 20.28 2.35 -5.60
CA VAL A 223 20.02 1.65 -6.88
C VAL A 223 21.19 1.82 -7.86
N GLY A 224 21.97 2.90 -7.71
CA GLY A 224 23.21 3.14 -8.46
C GLY A 224 23.52 4.62 -8.67
N GLY A 225 24.61 4.92 -9.39
CA GLY A 225 25.05 6.28 -9.69
C GLY A 225 24.13 7.02 -10.67
N PHE A 226 24.30 6.73 -11.96
CA PHE A 226 23.50 7.27 -13.06
C PHE A 226 23.08 6.11 -13.98
N PRO A 227 21.79 5.92 -14.28
CA PRO A 227 21.33 4.89 -15.19
C PRO A 227 21.63 5.31 -16.63
N VAL A 228 22.52 4.60 -17.32
CA VAL A 228 22.71 4.75 -18.77
C VAL A 228 21.57 4.03 -19.50
N GLY A 229 20.37 4.64 -19.45
CA GLY A 229 19.24 4.38 -20.33
C GLY A 229 18.18 3.38 -19.85
N GLN A 230 17.00 3.91 -19.50
CA GLN A 230 15.72 3.23 -19.79
C GLN A 230 14.69 4.12 -20.50
N GLU A 231 14.74 5.45 -20.34
CA GLU A 231 13.90 6.40 -21.11
C GLU A 231 14.64 7.63 -21.68
N ALA A 232 15.98 7.60 -21.71
CA ALA A 232 16.77 8.65 -22.36
C ALA A 232 16.70 8.50 -23.89
N GLY A 233 16.16 9.51 -24.58
CA GLY A 233 16.16 9.53 -26.05
C GLY A 233 17.57 9.71 -26.61
N SER A 234 17.79 9.22 -27.84
CA SER A 234 19.10 9.06 -28.46
C SER A 234 19.97 10.33 -28.46
N GLY A 235 20.91 10.41 -27.51
CA GLY A 235 21.80 11.55 -27.33
C GLY A 235 22.71 11.37 -26.11
N LEU A 236 23.69 10.45 -26.22
CA LEU A 236 24.72 10.20 -25.21
C LEU A 236 26.09 10.13 -25.90
N GLU A 237 26.65 11.29 -26.21
CA GLU A 237 28.05 11.38 -26.65
C GLU A 237 28.98 11.50 -25.43
N ARG A 238 29.82 10.47 -25.25
CA ARG A 238 31.02 10.44 -24.39
C ARG A 238 30.82 10.64 -22.88
N ALA A 239 30.70 9.52 -22.18
CA ALA A 239 31.30 9.41 -20.85
C ALA A 239 32.84 9.32 -20.98
N SER A 240 33.57 10.31 -20.47
CA SER A 240 35.03 10.26 -20.32
C SER A 240 35.44 10.67 -18.91
N GLY A 241 35.66 9.68 -18.05
CA GLY A 241 36.03 9.87 -16.64
C GLY A 241 35.74 8.59 -15.85
N GLU A 242 36.73 8.12 -15.11
CA GLU A 242 36.78 6.80 -14.45
C GLU A 242 35.55 6.48 -13.57
N VAL A 243 34.96 5.30 -13.80
CA VAL A 243 34.02 4.64 -12.88
C VAL A 243 34.79 3.56 -12.12
N TYR A 244 34.77 3.60 -10.78
CA TYR A 244 35.38 2.57 -9.94
C TYR A 244 34.35 1.49 -9.55
N GLU A 245 34.69 0.21 -9.76
CA GLU A 245 33.86 -0.96 -9.38
C GLU A 245 34.47 -1.81 -8.24
N TYR A 246 33.61 -2.16 -7.28
CA TYR A 246 33.53 -3.39 -6.46
C TYR A 246 34.72 -4.03 -5.67
N SER A 247 34.47 -4.37 -4.39
CA SER A 247 34.57 -5.74 -3.80
C SER A 247 34.66 -5.79 -2.25
N GLY A 248 34.14 -6.84 -1.58
CA GLY A 248 34.35 -7.11 -0.14
C GLY A 248 33.26 -7.98 0.54
N SER A 249 33.62 -8.87 1.47
CA SER A 249 32.73 -9.93 2.03
C SER A 249 32.54 -9.90 3.56
N LEU A 250 31.54 -10.66 4.05
CA LEU A 250 31.15 -10.78 5.47
C LEU A 250 32.25 -11.36 6.37
N SER A 251 32.60 -10.65 7.46
CA SER A 251 33.03 -11.24 8.74
C SER A 251 32.99 -10.20 9.89
N LYS A 252 32.82 -10.65 11.14
CA LYS A 252 32.88 -9.86 12.40
C LYS A 252 34.00 -10.48 13.26
N PRO A 253 34.88 -9.71 13.92
CA PRO A 253 34.68 -9.51 15.37
C PRO A 253 35.32 -8.24 16.00
N ALA A 254 35.04 -8.09 17.31
CA ALA A 254 35.82 -7.39 18.35
C ALA A 254 35.68 -5.85 18.54
N SER A 255 35.75 -5.45 19.82
CA SER A 255 35.46 -4.12 20.36
C SER A 255 36.70 -3.42 20.94
N GLY A 256 36.90 -2.13 20.65
CA GLY A 256 37.94 -1.28 21.27
C GLY A 256 37.79 0.20 20.87
N PRO A 257 38.22 1.19 21.69
CA PRO A 257 37.50 2.48 21.75
C PRO A 257 38.14 3.69 21.03
N ARG A 258 37.26 4.59 20.52
CA ARG A 258 37.37 6.00 20.05
C ARG A 258 36.52 6.16 18.76
N GLN A 259 35.86 7.28 18.44
CA GLN A 259 35.57 8.55 19.13
C GLN A 259 34.26 9.12 18.54
N ALA A 260 33.60 10.09 19.19
CA ALA A 260 32.27 10.58 18.81
C ALA A 260 32.23 11.36 17.47
N GLY A 261 31.16 11.19 16.66
CA GLY A 261 30.95 12.01 15.45
C GLY A 261 29.79 11.62 14.51
N GLN A 262 28.55 12.02 14.86
CA GLN A 262 27.39 12.25 13.96
C GLN A 262 26.69 11.05 13.25
N THR A 263 25.48 11.33 12.75
CA THR A 263 24.34 10.38 12.54
C THR A 263 23.39 10.82 11.41
N GLY A 264 22.74 9.86 10.73
CA GLY A 264 21.57 10.05 9.83
C GLY A 264 21.94 9.99 8.33
N ALA A 265 21.35 9.19 7.43
CA ALA A 265 19.98 8.64 7.21
C ALA A 265 19.03 9.59 6.42
N SER A 266 18.41 9.07 5.34
CA SER A 266 17.78 9.85 4.25
C SER A 266 16.40 9.27 3.77
N ALA A 267 15.46 10.11 3.27
CA ALA A 267 13.99 9.85 3.19
C ALA A 267 13.17 10.34 1.93
N SER A 268 12.34 9.50 1.28
CA SER A 268 11.81 9.52 -0.14
C SER A 268 10.96 10.70 -0.70
N PRO A 269 10.93 10.95 -2.02
CA PRO A 269 9.89 11.78 -2.65
C PRO A 269 8.46 11.22 -2.50
N PHE A 270 7.47 12.12 -2.50
CA PHE A 270 6.05 11.80 -2.47
C PHE A 270 5.62 11.09 -3.77
N SER A 271 5.07 9.87 -3.67
CA SER A 271 4.70 9.01 -4.80
C SER A 271 3.40 8.27 -4.53
N ALA A 272 2.69 7.84 -5.57
CA ALA A 272 1.48 7.04 -5.48
C ALA A 272 1.71 5.63 -6.02
N THR A 273 1.40 4.62 -5.22
CA THR A 273 1.45 3.21 -5.60
C THR A 273 0.08 2.57 -5.33
N PRO A 274 -0.64 2.08 -6.36
CA PRO A 274 -0.32 2.11 -7.79
C PRO A 274 -0.35 3.53 -8.38
N GLY A 275 0.56 3.86 -9.31
CA GLY A 275 0.61 5.16 -9.99
C GLY A 275 -0.51 5.39 -11.03
N ALA A 276 -1.38 4.41 -11.24
CA ALA A 276 -2.58 4.47 -12.07
C ALA A 276 -3.61 3.45 -11.55
N LEU A 277 -4.89 3.80 -11.57
CA LEU A 277 -5.96 2.95 -11.05
C LEU A 277 -7.00 2.60 -12.13
N ARG A 278 -7.61 1.42 -12.00
CA ARG A 278 -8.71 0.98 -12.86
C ARG A 278 -9.82 0.36 -12.01
N PHE A 279 -11.05 0.72 -12.32
CA PHE A 279 -12.28 0.28 -11.65
C PHE A 279 -13.25 -0.30 -12.66
N VAL A 280 -14.07 -1.25 -12.23
CA VAL A 280 -15.07 -1.90 -13.09
C VAL A 280 -16.37 -2.05 -12.29
N HIS A 281 -17.51 -1.63 -12.86
CA HIS A 281 -18.81 -1.56 -12.21
C HIS A 281 -19.94 -2.19 -13.04
N THR A 282 -20.86 -2.85 -12.35
CA THR A 282 -22.13 -3.34 -12.89
C THR A 282 -23.30 -2.40 -12.59
N PRO A 283 -23.96 -1.80 -13.61
CA PRO A 283 -25.22 -1.10 -13.41
C PRO A 283 -26.24 -1.96 -12.65
N GLY A 284 -26.71 -1.45 -11.52
CA GLY A 284 -27.66 -2.15 -10.63
C GLY A 284 -27.02 -2.97 -9.51
N THR A 285 -25.69 -3.13 -9.46
CA THR A 285 -24.98 -3.57 -8.24
C THR A 285 -24.55 -2.36 -7.41
N ALA A 286 -23.95 -2.62 -6.24
CA ALA A 286 -23.19 -1.60 -5.54
C ALA A 286 -22.07 -1.00 -6.42
N ALA A 287 -21.65 0.21 -6.07
CA ALA A 287 -20.47 0.84 -6.66
C ALA A 287 -19.21 -0.02 -6.36
N PRO A 288 -18.19 0.00 -7.24
CA PRO A 288 -16.96 -0.77 -7.02
C PRO A 288 -16.30 -0.38 -5.70
N ALA A 289 -15.80 -1.38 -4.98
CA ALA A 289 -15.05 -1.17 -3.75
C ALA A 289 -13.91 -0.17 -3.96
N SER A 290 -13.71 0.72 -2.99
CA SER A 290 -12.67 1.73 -3.03
C SER A 290 -11.30 1.08 -3.06
N ARG A 291 -10.42 1.48 -3.98
CA ARG A 291 -9.08 0.90 -4.07
C ARG A 291 -8.10 1.70 -3.20
N PRO A 292 -7.37 1.05 -2.29
CA PRO A 292 -6.31 1.70 -1.55
C PRO A 292 -5.17 2.07 -2.50
N MET A 293 -4.63 3.26 -2.30
CA MET A 293 -3.48 3.80 -2.98
C MET A 293 -2.54 4.35 -1.93
N GLN A 294 -1.34 3.78 -1.84
CA GLN A 294 -0.32 4.28 -0.93
C GLN A 294 0.28 5.55 -1.51
N LEU A 295 0.03 6.66 -0.82
CA LEU A 295 0.80 7.88 -0.97
C LEU A 295 2.01 7.71 -0.05
N SER A 296 3.17 7.41 -0.62
CA SER A 296 4.42 7.16 0.11
C SER A 296 5.28 8.42 0.07
N ALA A 297 5.80 8.86 1.22
CA ALA A 297 6.61 10.08 1.33
C ALA A 297 7.72 9.92 2.38
N ALA A 298 8.74 10.78 2.31
CA ALA A 298 9.89 10.85 3.24
C ALA A 298 9.48 10.88 4.71
N SER A 299 8.49 11.72 4.96
CA SER A 299 8.05 12.20 6.25
C SER A 299 6.61 12.65 6.10
N ASN A 300 5.94 12.88 7.22
CA ASN A 300 4.53 13.27 7.32
C ASN A 300 4.21 14.51 6.44
N THR A 301 3.80 14.27 5.19
CA THR A 301 3.62 15.25 4.12
C THR A 301 2.13 15.50 3.85
N PRO A 302 1.58 16.68 4.16
CA PRO A 302 0.18 16.99 3.90
C PRO A 302 -0.17 16.90 2.40
N TYR A 303 -1.24 16.17 2.08
CA TYR A 303 -1.81 16.06 0.74
C TYR A 303 -3.26 16.54 0.70
N THR A 304 -3.68 16.94 -0.49
CA THR A 304 -5.06 17.24 -0.89
C THR A 304 -5.29 16.63 -2.27
N LEU A 305 -6.27 15.75 -2.40
CA LEU A 305 -6.61 15.08 -3.64
C LEU A 305 -7.90 15.65 -4.22
N THR A 306 -7.88 15.96 -5.51
CA THR A 306 -9.03 16.45 -6.27
C THR A 306 -9.23 15.60 -7.52
N SER A 307 -10.48 15.29 -7.85
CA SER A 307 -10.84 14.59 -9.09
C SER A 307 -11.25 15.58 -10.19
N ASP A 308 -10.96 15.22 -11.45
CA ASP A 308 -11.44 15.94 -12.64
C ASP A 308 -12.82 15.46 -13.13
N ALA A 309 -13.27 14.30 -12.66
CA ALA A 309 -14.45 13.60 -13.13
C ALA A 309 -15.52 13.47 -12.04
N PRO A 310 -16.81 13.74 -12.32
CA PRO A 310 -17.88 13.76 -11.32
C PRO A 310 -18.26 12.36 -10.79
N TRP A 311 -17.83 11.30 -11.47
CA TRP A 311 -17.96 9.91 -11.01
C TRP A 311 -16.73 9.42 -10.23
N LEU A 312 -15.70 10.25 -10.05
CA LEU A 312 -14.46 9.91 -9.36
C LEU A 312 -14.35 10.67 -8.04
N SER A 313 -13.95 9.98 -6.98
CA SER A 313 -13.84 10.51 -5.62
C SER A 313 -12.71 9.81 -4.87
N VAL A 314 -12.29 10.37 -3.74
CA VAL A 314 -11.17 9.84 -2.96
C VAL A 314 -11.31 10.26 -1.50
N ALA A 315 -11.03 9.34 -0.58
CA ALA A 315 -11.18 9.53 0.85
C ALA A 315 -9.98 8.96 1.64
N PRO A 316 -9.44 9.69 2.64
CA PRO A 316 -9.72 11.09 2.89
C PRO A 316 -9.16 11.95 1.75
N ALA A 317 -9.92 12.96 1.31
CA ALA A 317 -9.46 13.87 0.25
C ALA A 317 -8.33 14.80 0.73
N GLN A 318 -8.05 14.84 2.03
CA GLN A 318 -6.94 15.59 2.63
C GLN A 318 -6.37 14.77 3.79
N GLY A 319 -5.06 14.77 3.98
CA GLY A 319 -4.40 13.99 5.01
C GLY A 319 -2.89 14.19 4.96
N THR A 320 -2.11 13.27 5.52
CA THR A 320 -0.66 13.40 5.66
C THR A 320 0.04 12.08 5.35
N ALA A 321 0.87 12.02 4.31
CA ALA A 321 1.55 10.82 3.84
C ALA A 321 2.88 10.55 4.57
N PRO A 322 3.35 9.29 4.79
CA PRO A 322 2.83 8.03 4.28
C PRO A 322 1.39 7.75 4.68
N ALA A 323 0.52 7.53 3.70
CA ALA A 323 -0.91 7.37 3.92
C ALA A 323 -1.56 6.56 2.83
N THR A 324 -2.45 5.67 3.24
CA THR A 324 -3.37 5.00 2.35
C THR A 324 -4.57 5.89 2.09
N VAL A 325 -4.86 6.16 0.82
CA VAL A 325 -6.11 6.83 0.41
C VAL A 325 -6.97 5.87 -0.41
N ASN A 326 -8.26 5.89 -0.15
CA ASN A 326 -9.25 5.04 -0.78
C ASN A 326 -9.89 5.80 -1.94
N VAL A 327 -9.44 5.48 -3.16
CA VAL A 327 -10.00 6.02 -4.39
C VAL A 327 -11.29 5.28 -4.69
N SER A 328 -12.38 6.02 -4.87
CA SER A 328 -13.72 5.47 -5.03
C SER A 328 -14.38 6.04 -6.27
N VAL A 329 -15.10 5.20 -7.00
CA VAL A 329 -15.90 5.64 -8.16
C VAL A 329 -17.37 5.55 -7.82
N ASN A 330 -18.14 6.61 -8.12
CA ASN A 330 -19.59 6.63 -8.06
C ASN A 330 -20.17 6.58 -9.49
N PRO A 331 -20.41 5.38 -10.03
CA PRO A 331 -20.90 5.20 -11.39
C PRO A 331 -22.40 5.51 -11.55
N GLY A 332 -23.19 5.61 -10.47
CA GLY A 332 -24.59 6.07 -10.49
C GLY A 332 -25.43 5.54 -11.66
N ALA A 333 -25.95 6.45 -12.49
CA ALA A 333 -26.71 6.15 -13.70
C ALA A 333 -25.88 6.20 -15.00
N LEU A 334 -24.55 6.08 -14.93
CA LEU A 334 -23.69 6.04 -16.11
C LEU A 334 -24.03 4.84 -17.00
N ALA A 335 -24.17 5.09 -18.30
CA ALA A 335 -24.36 4.04 -19.29
C ALA A 335 -23.12 3.12 -19.38
N ALA A 336 -23.31 1.90 -19.90
CA ALA A 336 -22.26 0.88 -19.99
C ALA A 336 -21.12 1.24 -20.98
N ASN A 337 -20.19 2.09 -20.56
CA ASN A 337 -19.10 2.63 -21.37
C ASN A 337 -17.75 2.62 -20.61
N VAL A 338 -16.68 3.04 -21.28
CA VAL A 338 -15.37 3.33 -20.66
C VAL A 338 -15.30 4.83 -20.38
N TYR A 339 -14.90 5.18 -19.16
CA TYR A 339 -14.73 6.54 -18.68
C TYR A 339 -13.29 6.72 -18.19
N SER A 340 -12.72 7.90 -18.45
CA SER A 340 -11.37 8.27 -18.04
C SER A 340 -11.42 9.55 -17.22
N GLY A 341 -10.66 9.59 -16.14
CA GLY A 341 -10.43 10.77 -15.31
C GLY A 341 -9.06 10.66 -14.63
N SER A 342 -8.76 11.60 -13.74
CA SER A 342 -7.54 11.61 -12.94
C SER A 342 -7.80 12.13 -11.53
N LEU A 343 -6.97 11.66 -10.60
CA LEU A 343 -6.78 12.33 -9.33
C LEU A 343 -5.52 13.19 -9.40
N ARG A 344 -5.67 14.46 -9.05
CA ARG A 344 -4.58 15.38 -8.78
C ARG A 344 -4.27 15.34 -7.29
N ALA A 345 -3.16 14.71 -6.92
CA ALA A 345 -2.63 14.77 -5.55
C ALA A 345 -1.77 16.03 -5.41
N ALA A 346 -2.37 17.12 -4.96
CA ALA A 346 -1.63 18.29 -4.50
C ALA A 346 -1.03 17.98 -3.12
N THR A 347 0.17 18.47 -2.85
CA THR A 347 0.80 18.37 -1.53
C THR A 347 1.36 19.71 -1.12
N ASN A 348 1.43 19.96 0.18
CA ASN A 348 2.06 21.18 0.71
C ASN A 348 3.59 21.02 0.65
N GLY A 349 4.15 20.96 -0.56
CA GLY A 349 5.61 20.94 -0.79
C GLY A 349 6.12 20.20 -2.04
N ALA A 350 5.35 19.34 -2.70
CA ALA A 350 5.79 18.62 -3.91
C ALA A 350 4.97 18.98 -5.17
N ALA A 351 5.39 18.44 -6.33
CA ALA A 351 4.67 18.62 -7.58
C ALA A 351 3.35 17.82 -7.57
N ASP A 352 2.30 18.36 -8.20
CA ASP A 352 1.01 17.68 -8.29
C ASP A 352 1.16 16.34 -9.00
N LEU A 353 0.98 15.25 -8.26
CA LEU A 353 1.03 13.92 -8.84
C LEU A 353 -0.31 13.63 -9.51
N GLN A 354 -0.28 13.53 -10.84
CA GLN A 354 -1.44 13.18 -11.66
C GLN A 354 -1.54 11.66 -11.78
N ILE A 355 -2.63 11.12 -11.27
CA ILE A 355 -2.86 9.69 -11.12
C ILE A 355 -4.05 9.33 -12.01
N PRO A 356 -3.84 8.77 -13.20
CA PRO A 356 -4.93 8.44 -14.11
C PRO A 356 -5.81 7.32 -13.54
N VAL A 357 -7.13 7.51 -13.65
CA VAL A 357 -8.14 6.56 -13.19
C VAL A 357 -9.08 6.21 -14.35
N GLY A 358 -9.13 4.93 -14.71
CA GLY A 358 -10.13 4.39 -15.63
C GLY A 358 -11.32 3.80 -14.88
N LEU A 359 -12.54 4.10 -15.29
CA LEU A 359 -13.76 3.42 -14.87
C LEU A 359 -14.38 2.70 -16.07
N VAL A 360 -14.70 1.43 -15.88
CA VAL A 360 -15.45 0.62 -16.83
C VAL A 360 -16.84 0.39 -16.26
N VAL A 361 -17.88 0.82 -16.96
CA VAL A 361 -19.25 0.40 -16.67
C VAL A 361 -19.63 -0.71 -17.66
N PHE A 362 -19.98 -1.88 -17.14
CA PHE A 362 -20.31 -3.08 -17.90
C PHE A 362 -21.45 -3.81 -17.20
N THR A 363 -22.42 -4.35 -17.92
CA THR A 363 -23.42 -5.23 -17.31
C THR A 363 -23.00 -6.69 -17.56
N PRO A 364 -22.78 -7.55 -16.55
CA PRO A 364 -22.69 -8.99 -16.74
C PRO A 364 -23.96 -9.47 -17.45
N GLY A 365 -23.80 -10.27 -18.50
CA GLY A 365 -24.92 -10.66 -19.37
C GLY A 365 -25.52 -9.56 -20.28
N ALA A 366 -25.10 -8.29 -20.17
CA ALA A 366 -25.49 -7.21 -21.08
C ALA A 366 -24.31 -6.37 -21.64
N ALA A 367 -23.08 -6.85 -21.47
CA ALA A 367 -22.06 -6.70 -22.49
C ALA A 367 -22.61 -7.38 -23.75
N ALA A 368 -23.04 -6.57 -24.73
CA ALA A 368 -23.58 -7.07 -25.99
C ALA A 368 -22.61 -8.11 -26.56
N GLN A 369 -23.12 -9.28 -26.91
CA GLN A 369 -22.34 -10.43 -27.34
C GLN A 369 -21.33 -10.02 -28.42
N VAL A 370 -20.05 -9.95 -28.04
CA VAL A 370 -18.98 -9.45 -28.94
C VAL A 370 -18.59 -10.51 -29.96
N PHE A 371 -18.79 -11.79 -29.63
CA PHE A 371 -18.41 -12.93 -30.43
C PHE A 371 -19.54 -13.99 -30.45
N ASN A 372 -19.91 -14.46 -31.64
CA ASN A 372 -21.11 -15.28 -31.88
C ASN A 372 -20.99 -16.71 -31.29
N ASP A 373 -19.78 -17.22 -31.12
CA ASP A 373 -19.46 -18.55 -30.56
C ASP A 373 -19.36 -18.58 -29.03
N VAL A 374 -19.37 -17.41 -28.39
CA VAL A 374 -19.40 -17.29 -26.93
C VAL A 374 -20.77 -16.75 -26.54
N PRO A 375 -21.73 -17.60 -26.11
CA PRO A 375 -23.02 -17.14 -25.57
C PRO A 375 -22.84 -16.53 -24.17
N VAL A 376 -23.82 -15.72 -23.73
CA VAL A 376 -23.79 -15.09 -22.39
C VAL A 376 -23.79 -16.10 -21.23
N SER A 377 -24.21 -17.35 -21.48
CA SER A 377 -24.15 -18.46 -20.52
C SER A 377 -22.82 -19.21 -20.51
N HIS A 378 -21.83 -18.80 -21.31
CA HIS A 378 -20.51 -19.42 -21.33
C HIS A 378 -19.77 -19.10 -20.02
N PRO A 379 -19.10 -20.06 -19.35
CA PRO A 379 -18.52 -19.83 -18.02
C PRO A 379 -17.42 -18.76 -17.97
N TRP A 380 -16.86 -18.41 -19.13
CA TRP A 380 -15.86 -17.36 -19.30
C TRP A 380 -16.37 -16.13 -20.08
N ALA A 381 -17.69 -15.99 -20.31
CA ALA A 381 -18.29 -14.97 -21.17
C ALA A 381 -17.86 -13.54 -20.81
N ASP A 382 -18.00 -13.15 -19.54
CA ASP A 382 -17.72 -11.78 -19.10
C ASP A 382 -16.25 -11.39 -19.33
N TYR A 383 -15.31 -12.28 -19.03
CA TYR A 383 -13.89 -12.07 -19.30
C TYR A 383 -13.59 -11.89 -20.80
N ILE A 384 -14.21 -12.74 -21.64
CA ILE A 384 -14.02 -12.72 -23.08
C ILE A 384 -14.57 -11.43 -23.70
N TYR A 385 -15.79 -11.04 -23.32
CA TYR A 385 -16.41 -9.80 -23.81
C TYR A 385 -15.68 -8.56 -23.31
N LEU A 386 -15.12 -8.58 -22.09
CA LEU A 386 -14.29 -7.50 -21.58
C LEU A 386 -13.05 -7.29 -22.47
N LEU A 387 -12.31 -8.37 -22.77
CA LEU A 387 -11.14 -8.27 -23.65
C LEU A 387 -11.49 -7.82 -25.07
N GLY A 388 -12.68 -8.18 -25.57
CA GLY A 388 -13.24 -7.65 -26.82
C GLY A 388 -13.52 -6.15 -26.75
N LYS A 389 -14.23 -5.69 -25.70
CA LYS A 389 -14.58 -4.27 -25.49
C LYS A 389 -13.35 -3.36 -25.36
N PHE A 390 -12.26 -3.86 -24.76
CA PHE A 390 -10.98 -3.13 -24.70
C PHE A 390 -10.07 -3.33 -25.91
N SER A 391 -10.51 -4.05 -26.95
CA SER A 391 -9.71 -4.42 -28.12
C SER A 391 -8.39 -5.14 -27.78
N VAL A 392 -8.28 -5.73 -26.59
CA VAL A 392 -7.16 -6.58 -26.19
C VAL A 392 -7.17 -7.84 -27.06
N SER A 393 -8.34 -8.48 -27.18
CA SER A 393 -8.61 -9.50 -28.19
C SER A 393 -9.53 -8.97 -29.27
N ILE A 394 -9.23 -9.35 -30.52
CA ILE A 394 -10.03 -9.04 -31.72
C ILE A 394 -10.73 -10.29 -32.28
N GLY A 395 -10.77 -11.38 -31.50
CA GLY A 395 -11.32 -12.66 -31.95
C GLY A 395 -10.34 -13.52 -32.75
N CYS A 396 -10.88 -14.55 -33.40
CA CYS A 396 -10.23 -15.44 -34.37
C CYS A 396 -10.82 -15.26 -35.79
N SER A 397 -12.08 -14.83 -35.88
CA SER A 397 -12.73 -14.39 -37.13
C SER A 397 -13.42 -13.06 -36.89
N ALA A 398 -13.48 -12.21 -37.92
CA ALA A 398 -14.24 -10.96 -37.93
C ALA A 398 -15.64 -11.11 -38.53
N VAL A 399 -15.87 -12.11 -39.40
CA VAL A 399 -17.14 -12.34 -40.10
C VAL A 399 -17.44 -13.85 -40.19
N PRO A 400 -18.42 -14.37 -39.41
CA PRO A 400 -18.98 -13.76 -38.21
C PRO A 400 -17.88 -13.43 -37.18
N PRO A 401 -18.10 -12.49 -36.25
CA PRO A 401 -17.15 -12.26 -35.17
C PRO A 401 -17.11 -13.50 -34.27
N LEU A 402 -15.95 -14.16 -34.17
CA LEU A 402 -15.76 -15.37 -33.37
C LEU A 402 -14.57 -15.18 -32.43
N TYR A 403 -14.63 -15.75 -31.22
CA TYR A 403 -13.54 -15.69 -30.24
C TYR A 403 -12.61 -16.91 -30.33
N CYS A 404 -13.14 -18.07 -30.69
CA CYS A 404 -12.54 -19.41 -30.59
C CYS A 404 -12.06 -19.72 -29.16
N PRO A 405 -12.97 -19.91 -28.17
CA PRO A 405 -12.58 -20.06 -26.76
C PRO A 405 -11.67 -21.27 -26.48
N GLY A 406 -11.93 -22.40 -27.14
CA GLY A 406 -11.16 -23.64 -26.97
C GLY A 406 -9.81 -23.69 -27.68
N ASP A 407 -9.51 -22.76 -28.58
CA ASP A 407 -8.24 -22.75 -29.33
C ASP A 407 -7.06 -22.42 -28.41
N HIS A 408 -5.91 -23.06 -28.65
CA HIS A 408 -4.67 -22.78 -27.93
C HIS A 408 -4.03 -21.47 -28.39
N VAL A 409 -3.41 -20.75 -27.45
CA VAL A 409 -2.79 -19.44 -27.70
C VAL A 409 -1.37 -19.60 -28.23
N THR A 410 -1.04 -18.95 -29.34
CA THR A 410 0.33 -18.94 -29.88
C THR A 410 1.19 -17.84 -29.26
N GLN A 411 2.53 -18.00 -29.31
CA GLN A 411 3.53 -17.01 -28.90
C GLN A 411 3.21 -15.59 -29.41
N ALA A 412 2.89 -15.44 -30.70
CA ALA A 412 2.61 -14.12 -31.29
C ALA A 412 1.25 -13.55 -30.88
N GLN A 413 0.24 -14.40 -30.66
CA GLN A 413 -1.05 -13.96 -30.11
C GLN A 413 -0.88 -13.46 -28.67
N MET A 414 -0.13 -14.19 -27.84
CA MET A 414 0.17 -13.79 -26.45
C MET A 414 0.90 -12.44 -26.41
N ALA A 415 1.87 -12.20 -27.30
CA ALA A 415 2.53 -10.91 -27.41
C ALA A 415 1.55 -9.76 -27.68
N ALA A 416 0.62 -9.95 -28.63
CA ALA A 416 -0.40 -8.95 -28.93
C ALA A 416 -1.34 -8.72 -27.74
N PHE A 417 -1.79 -9.77 -27.05
CA PHE A 417 -2.68 -9.61 -25.90
C PHE A 417 -2.00 -8.90 -24.73
N VAL A 418 -0.78 -9.29 -24.36
CA VAL A 418 -0.03 -8.68 -23.24
C VAL A 418 0.26 -7.21 -23.53
N ILE A 419 0.79 -6.88 -24.72
CA ILE A 419 1.13 -5.50 -25.05
C ILE A 419 -0.12 -4.62 -25.17
N ARG A 420 -1.24 -5.13 -25.72
CA ARG A 420 -2.50 -4.37 -25.74
C ARG A 420 -3.11 -4.17 -24.36
N ALA A 421 -3.00 -5.16 -23.46
CA ALA A 421 -3.46 -5.02 -22.08
C ALA A 421 -2.63 -3.97 -21.30
N MET A 422 -1.32 -3.85 -21.59
CA MET A 422 -0.43 -2.86 -20.99
C MET A 422 -0.57 -1.45 -21.59
N LEU A 423 -0.47 -1.34 -22.92
CA LEU A 423 -0.19 -0.09 -23.65
C LEU A 423 -1.29 0.28 -24.67
N GLY A 424 -2.28 -0.59 -24.89
CA GLY A 424 -3.24 -0.45 -25.98
C GLY A 424 -2.62 -0.65 -27.36
N GLU A 425 -3.18 0.01 -28.36
CA GLU A 425 -2.85 -0.21 -29.79
C GLU A 425 -1.76 0.74 -30.34
N SER A 426 -1.49 1.83 -29.61
CA SER A 426 -0.60 2.94 -30.02
C SER A 426 0.64 3.04 -29.12
N PHE A 427 1.78 2.61 -29.65
CA PHE A 427 3.08 2.64 -28.96
C PHE A 427 4.23 2.71 -29.97
N SER A 428 5.39 3.21 -29.56
CA SER A 428 6.63 3.08 -30.32
C SER A 428 7.21 1.67 -30.20
N TYR A 429 7.79 1.17 -31.29
CA TYR A 429 8.48 -0.13 -31.36
C TYR A 429 9.62 -0.07 -32.38
N PRO A 430 10.72 -0.82 -32.19
CA PRO A 430 11.81 -0.89 -33.17
C PRO A 430 11.31 -1.48 -34.50
N THR A 431 11.69 -0.85 -35.62
CA THR A 431 11.28 -1.30 -36.97
C THR A 431 12.21 -2.36 -37.57
N VAL A 432 13.43 -2.49 -37.04
CA VAL A 432 14.38 -3.55 -37.40
C VAL A 432 14.04 -4.83 -36.62
N PRO A 433 13.73 -5.96 -37.28
CA PRO A 433 13.35 -7.20 -36.57
C PRO A 433 14.41 -7.70 -35.58
N PHE A 434 13.98 -8.01 -34.35
CA PHE A 434 14.81 -8.74 -33.39
C PHE A 434 14.90 -10.24 -33.71
N PHE A 435 13.94 -10.77 -34.46
CA PHE A 435 13.83 -12.19 -34.77
C PHE A 435 13.63 -12.43 -36.27
N ALA A 436 14.34 -13.40 -36.82
CA ALA A 436 14.35 -13.68 -38.26
C ALA A 436 13.01 -14.22 -38.79
N ASP A 437 12.24 -14.89 -37.94
CA ASP A 437 10.92 -15.47 -38.22
C ASP A 437 9.75 -14.51 -37.97
N MET A 438 10.02 -13.28 -37.55
CA MET A 438 9.04 -12.20 -37.40
C MET A 438 9.40 -11.00 -38.30
N PRO A 439 9.18 -11.10 -39.62
CA PRO A 439 9.42 -9.99 -40.54
C PRO A 439 8.40 -8.85 -40.35
N ALA A 440 8.79 -7.63 -40.74
CA ALA A 440 7.99 -6.42 -40.54
C ALA A 440 6.59 -6.43 -41.21
N GLY A 441 6.37 -7.28 -42.21
CA GLY A 441 5.06 -7.49 -42.84
C GLY A 441 4.08 -8.36 -42.04
N ASN A 442 4.52 -8.98 -40.93
CA ASN A 442 3.63 -9.77 -40.07
C ASN A 442 2.72 -8.83 -39.24
N PRO A 443 1.38 -9.00 -39.24
CA PRO A 443 0.46 -8.15 -38.46
C PRO A 443 0.75 -8.07 -36.95
N LEU A 444 1.42 -9.08 -36.39
CA LEU A 444 1.77 -9.16 -34.97
C LEU A 444 3.20 -8.64 -34.67
N PHE A 445 3.94 -8.21 -35.69
CA PHE A 445 5.33 -7.75 -35.60
C PHE A 445 5.53 -6.69 -34.50
N LYS A 446 4.72 -5.63 -34.49
CA LYS A 446 4.89 -4.50 -33.56
C LYS A 446 4.81 -4.93 -32.08
N TYR A 447 3.93 -5.88 -31.74
CA TYR A 447 3.81 -6.38 -30.36
C TYR A 447 4.97 -7.27 -29.98
N VAL A 448 5.45 -8.13 -30.88
CA VAL A 448 6.63 -8.97 -30.64
C VAL A 448 7.88 -8.09 -30.42
N GLN A 449 8.06 -7.07 -31.26
CA GLN A 449 9.13 -6.09 -31.10
C GLN A 449 9.05 -5.38 -29.74
N LYS A 450 7.86 -4.92 -29.33
CA LYS A 450 7.66 -4.26 -28.04
C LYS A 450 7.85 -5.20 -26.85
N MET A 451 7.36 -6.45 -26.94
CA MET A 451 7.52 -7.47 -25.90
C MET A 451 8.98 -7.87 -25.70
N ARG A 452 9.79 -7.83 -26.77
CA ARG A 452 11.24 -8.05 -26.70
C ARG A 452 12.00 -6.85 -26.14
N GLU A 453 11.64 -5.64 -26.55
CA GLU A 453 12.22 -4.38 -26.04
C GLU A 453 12.02 -4.25 -24.52
N LEU A 454 10.82 -4.60 -24.01
CA LEU A 454 10.50 -4.62 -22.59
C LEU A 454 11.08 -5.81 -21.82
N ASN A 455 11.91 -6.66 -22.44
CA ASN A 455 12.49 -7.89 -21.87
C ASN A 455 11.47 -8.89 -21.27
N ILE A 456 10.20 -8.83 -21.69
CA ILE A 456 9.15 -9.75 -21.22
C ILE A 456 9.38 -11.14 -21.82
N ASN A 457 9.63 -11.19 -23.14
CA ASN A 457 9.89 -12.43 -23.88
C ASN A 457 11.16 -12.29 -24.73
N LEU A 458 12.06 -13.26 -24.63
CA LEU A 458 13.37 -13.25 -25.28
C LEU A 458 13.41 -14.11 -26.57
N GLY A 459 12.29 -14.74 -26.94
CA GLY A 459 12.19 -15.69 -28.06
C GLY A 459 12.52 -17.13 -27.64
N CYS A 460 12.53 -18.04 -28.62
CA CYS A 460 12.75 -19.48 -28.42
C CYS A 460 14.23 -19.92 -28.56
N GLY A 461 15.13 -18.97 -28.83
CA GLY A 461 16.56 -19.23 -29.08
C GLY A 461 16.95 -18.98 -30.54
N SER A 462 18.24 -19.04 -30.86
CA SER A 462 18.79 -18.97 -32.22
C SER A 462 18.30 -17.79 -33.10
N GLY A 463 17.96 -16.66 -32.48
CA GLY A 463 17.40 -15.49 -33.20
C GLY A 463 15.97 -15.67 -33.71
N GLN A 464 15.21 -16.60 -33.14
CA GLN A 464 13.81 -16.91 -33.49
C GLN A 464 12.86 -16.61 -32.34
N PHE A 465 11.63 -16.22 -32.70
CA PHE A 465 10.53 -16.00 -31.77
C PHE A 465 9.61 -17.24 -31.63
N CYS A 466 9.58 -18.10 -32.64
CA CYS A 466 8.67 -19.23 -32.78
C CYS A 466 7.17 -18.81 -32.70
N PRO A 467 6.68 -17.90 -33.57
CA PRO A 467 5.39 -17.22 -33.42
C PRO A 467 4.16 -18.14 -33.37
N ASN A 468 4.26 -19.33 -33.97
CA ASN A 468 3.18 -20.32 -34.03
C ASN A 468 3.24 -21.37 -32.91
N SER A 469 4.31 -21.39 -32.10
CA SER A 469 4.40 -22.31 -30.96
C SER A 469 3.35 -21.97 -29.91
N LEU A 470 2.72 -23.00 -29.35
CA LEU A 470 1.71 -22.86 -28.31
C LEU A 470 2.35 -22.46 -26.97
N VAL A 471 1.67 -21.57 -26.24
CA VAL A 471 2.16 -21.04 -24.95
C VAL A 471 1.71 -21.94 -23.80
N THR A 472 2.65 -22.36 -22.97
CA THR A 472 2.34 -23.11 -21.74
C THR A 472 1.91 -22.21 -20.59
N ARG A 473 1.22 -22.77 -19.59
CA ARG A 473 0.85 -22.06 -18.34
C ARG A 473 2.05 -21.47 -17.62
N GLY A 474 3.20 -22.13 -17.66
CA GLY A 474 4.47 -21.62 -17.12
C GLY A 474 5.01 -20.40 -17.87
N GLN A 475 5.05 -20.48 -19.20
CA GLN A 475 5.49 -19.35 -20.06
C GLN A 475 4.56 -18.14 -19.89
N MET A 476 3.24 -18.37 -19.89
CA MET A 476 2.25 -17.33 -19.60
C MET A 476 2.51 -16.67 -18.24
N ALA A 477 2.77 -17.43 -17.17
CA ALA A 477 3.07 -16.86 -15.85
C ALA A 477 4.29 -15.92 -15.90
N GLN A 478 5.37 -16.36 -16.55
CA GLN A 478 6.56 -15.53 -16.75
C GLN A 478 6.24 -14.24 -17.51
N TYR A 479 5.47 -14.32 -18.59
CA TYR A 479 5.12 -13.14 -19.39
C TYR A 479 4.23 -12.16 -18.62
N LEU A 480 3.20 -12.64 -17.93
CA LEU A 480 2.25 -11.81 -17.17
C LEU A 480 2.93 -11.10 -15.99
N VAL A 481 3.79 -11.80 -15.25
CA VAL A 481 4.54 -11.22 -14.13
C VAL A 481 5.61 -10.23 -14.63
N ARG A 482 6.39 -10.57 -15.65
CA ARG A 482 7.38 -9.61 -16.21
C ARG A 482 6.72 -8.38 -16.82
N ALA A 483 5.58 -8.54 -17.47
CA ALA A 483 4.80 -7.43 -18.00
C ALA A 483 4.31 -6.47 -16.90
N ARG A 484 4.04 -6.99 -15.69
CA ARG A 484 3.50 -6.20 -14.57
C ARG A 484 4.57 -5.66 -13.60
N PHE A 485 5.70 -6.36 -13.44
CA PHE A 485 6.72 -6.02 -12.43
C PHE A 485 8.17 -6.00 -12.95
N GLY A 486 8.41 -6.27 -14.23
CA GLY A 486 9.76 -6.34 -14.79
C GLY A 486 10.56 -7.57 -14.35
N ALA A 487 11.88 -7.43 -14.26
CA ALA A 487 12.81 -8.55 -14.04
C ALA A 487 13.05 -8.91 -12.56
N SER A 488 12.70 -8.02 -11.63
CA SER A 488 12.86 -8.22 -10.18
C SER A 488 11.57 -7.83 -9.46
N PHE A 489 11.06 -8.71 -8.61
CA PHE A 489 9.78 -8.55 -7.93
C PHE A 489 9.73 -9.44 -6.67
N PRO A 490 9.00 -9.03 -5.62
CA PRO A 490 8.83 -9.86 -4.42
C PRO A 490 7.77 -10.95 -4.65
N TYR A 491 8.08 -12.16 -4.18
CA TYR A 491 7.18 -13.32 -4.16
C TYR A 491 7.43 -14.14 -2.88
N PRO A 492 6.43 -14.86 -2.35
CA PRO A 492 6.62 -15.75 -1.21
C PRO A 492 7.75 -16.77 -1.43
N PRO A 493 8.62 -17.06 -0.44
CA PRO A 493 9.77 -17.94 -0.63
C PRO A 493 9.41 -19.44 -0.64
N GLU A 494 8.20 -19.80 -0.21
CA GLU A 494 7.72 -21.18 -0.13
C GLU A 494 6.91 -21.60 -1.37
N ALA A 495 7.05 -22.85 -1.80
CA ALA A 495 6.35 -23.37 -2.98
C ALA A 495 4.89 -23.72 -2.67
N ARG A 496 3.94 -22.97 -3.24
CA ARG A 496 2.50 -23.25 -3.14
C ARG A 496 2.08 -24.55 -3.82
N PHE A 497 2.73 -24.86 -4.96
CA PHE A 497 2.38 -25.98 -5.82
C PHE A 497 3.52 -27.00 -5.85
N SER A 498 3.19 -28.28 -5.66
CA SER A 498 4.16 -29.38 -5.56
C SER A 498 4.85 -29.70 -6.89
N ASP A 499 4.26 -29.31 -8.02
CA ASP A 499 4.79 -29.45 -9.37
C ASP A 499 5.58 -28.23 -9.87
N VAL A 500 5.77 -27.20 -9.03
CA VAL A 500 6.66 -26.05 -9.27
C VAL A 500 7.49 -25.80 -8.00
N PRO A 501 8.48 -26.65 -7.70
CA PRO A 501 9.32 -26.53 -6.49
C PRO A 501 10.21 -25.28 -6.54
N THR A 502 10.73 -24.85 -5.38
CA THR A 502 11.52 -23.61 -5.26
C THR A 502 12.77 -23.51 -6.13
N ALA A 503 13.28 -24.65 -6.62
CA ALA A 503 14.40 -24.72 -7.55
C ALA A 503 14.02 -24.59 -9.04
N ASP A 504 12.72 -24.57 -9.38
CA ASP A 504 12.24 -24.40 -10.76
C ASP A 504 12.38 -22.92 -11.19
N ALA A 505 12.87 -22.68 -12.40
CA ALA A 505 12.97 -21.32 -12.96
C ALA A 505 11.61 -20.62 -13.14
N LEU A 506 10.50 -21.37 -13.12
CA LEU A 506 9.13 -20.85 -13.14
C LEU A 506 8.59 -20.48 -11.75
N PHE A 507 9.16 -21.03 -10.67
CA PHE A 507 8.73 -20.79 -9.29
C PHE A 507 8.41 -19.33 -8.97
N PRO A 508 9.33 -18.35 -9.15
CA PRO A 508 9.04 -16.95 -8.79
C PRO A 508 7.80 -16.40 -9.50
N TYR A 509 7.60 -16.73 -10.77
CA TYR A 509 6.48 -16.21 -11.56
C TYR A 509 5.15 -16.90 -11.22
N VAL A 510 5.16 -18.22 -11.02
CA VAL A 510 3.97 -18.99 -10.63
C VAL A 510 3.53 -18.61 -9.22
N GLN A 511 4.48 -18.53 -8.29
CA GLN A 511 4.23 -18.11 -6.91
C GLN A 511 3.70 -16.69 -6.85
N LYS A 512 4.22 -15.76 -7.69
CA LYS A 512 3.70 -14.40 -7.79
C LYS A 512 2.27 -14.33 -8.36
N LEU A 513 1.90 -15.19 -9.31
CA LEU A 513 0.52 -15.25 -9.79
C LEU A 513 -0.45 -15.78 -8.72
N TRP A 514 -0.02 -16.68 -7.84
CA TRP A 514 -0.84 -17.17 -6.73
C TRP A 514 -0.98 -16.11 -5.62
N ASP A 515 0.12 -15.48 -5.22
CA ASP A 515 0.19 -14.33 -4.29
C ASP A 515 -0.75 -13.17 -4.69
N MET A 516 -1.02 -13.02 -5.99
CA MET A 516 -1.94 -12.03 -6.54
C MET A 516 -3.37 -12.53 -6.78
N GLY A 517 -3.71 -13.77 -6.41
CA GLY A 517 -5.03 -14.36 -6.67
C GLY A 517 -5.35 -14.60 -8.15
N VAL A 518 -4.37 -14.52 -9.05
CA VAL A 518 -4.57 -14.71 -10.50
C VAL A 518 -4.79 -16.20 -10.85
N THR A 519 -4.17 -17.10 -10.09
CA THR A 519 -4.26 -18.55 -10.25
C THR A 519 -4.47 -19.27 -8.92
N GLN A 520 -5.33 -20.30 -8.93
CA GLN A 520 -5.45 -21.28 -7.84
C GLN A 520 -4.82 -22.64 -8.21
N GLY A 521 -4.15 -22.72 -9.36
CA GLY A 521 -3.61 -23.96 -9.91
C GLY A 521 -4.51 -24.59 -10.98
N CYS A 522 -4.22 -25.83 -11.35
CA CYS A 522 -5.12 -26.76 -12.02
C CYS A 522 -5.77 -27.73 -11.01
N THR A 523 -5.14 -27.89 -9.84
CA THR A 523 -5.71 -28.45 -8.59
C THR A 523 -5.17 -27.63 -7.42
N ASP A 524 -5.70 -27.85 -6.21
CA ASP A 524 -5.30 -27.14 -4.99
C ASP A 524 -3.80 -27.23 -4.64
N LEU A 525 -3.06 -28.19 -5.22
CA LEU A 525 -1.63 -28.41 -4.98
C LEU A 525 -0.78 -28.49 -6.26
N THR A 526 -1.36 -28.34 -7.46
CA THR A 526 -0.60 -28.39 -8.72
C THR A 526 -0.94 -27.23 -9.65
N TYR A 527 0.07 -26.62 -10.26
CA TYR A 527 -0.08 -25.51 -11.21
C TYR A 527 -0.28 -25.97 -12.67
N CYS A 528 0.19 -27.17 -13.02
CA CYS A 528 0.28 -27.70 -14.38
C CYS A 528 1.12 -26.80 -15.33
N PRO A 529 2.40 -26.50 -15.03
CA PRO A 529 3.21 -25.53 -15.80
C PRO A 529 3.40 -25.89 -17.28
N SER A 530 3.32 -27.18 -17.63
CA SER A 530 3.53 -27.73 -18.98
C SER A 530 2.29 -27.74 -19.86
N GLN A 531 1.08 -27.60 -19.30
CA GLN A 531 -0.15 -27.57 -20.11
C GLN A 531 -0.24 -26.30 -20.94
N TYR A 532 -0.77 -26.42 -22.16
CA TYR A 532 -1.03 -25.27 -23.03
C TYR A 532 -2.24 -24.46 -22.55
N VAL A 533 -2.19 -23.14 -22.74
CA VAL A 533 -3.29 -22.23 -22.38
C VAL A 533 -4.23 -22.08 -23.57
N ASN A 534 -5.53 -22.33 -23.35
CA ASN A 534 -6.58 -22.01 -24.31
C ASN A 534 -7.07 -20.56 -24.15
N ARG A 535 -7.72 -20.00 -25.18
CA ARG A 535 -8.06 -18.57 -25.24
C ARG A 535 -9.06 -18.12 -24.19
N GLU A 536 -9.97 -18.99 -23.75
CA GLU A 536 -10.90 -18.71 -22.64
C GLU A 536 -10.18 -18.60 -21.28
N GLN A 537 -9.25 -19.49 -20.97
CA GLN A 537 -8.41 -19.38 -19.76
C GLN A 537 -7.56 -18.11 -19.85
N MET A 538 -6.98 -17.84 -21.02
CA MET A 538 -6.22 -16.63 -21.29
C MET A 538 -7.03 -15.36 -20.97
N ALA A 539 -8.32 -15.34 -21.32
CA ALA A 539 -9.20 -14.21 -21.01
C ALA A 539 -9.26 -13.92 -19.50
N ALA A 540 -9.45 -14.96 -18.69
CA ALA A 540 -9.46 -14.83 -17.24
C ALA A 540 -8.09 -14.41 -16.68
N PHE A 541 -7.00 -15.01 -17.15
CA PHE A 541 -5.64 -14.68 -16.70
C PHE A 541 -5.25 -13.22 -16.98
N LEU A 542 -5.49 -12.69 -18.19
CA LEU A 542 -5.26 -11.27 -18.50
C LEU A 542 -6.17 -10.35 -17.69
N THR A 543 -7.44 -10.70 -17.57
CA THR A 543 -8.44 -9.85 -16.93
C THR A 543 -8.19 -9.74 -15.42
N ARG A 544 -7.77 -10.83 -14.77
CA ARG A 544 -7.26 -10.81 -13.39
C ARG A 544 -5.96 -10.02 -13.28
N THR A 545 -4.99 -10.25 -14.17
CA THR A 545 -3.66 -9.63 -14.11
C THR A 545 -3.66 -8.12 -14.35
N PHE A 546 -4.46 -7.61 -15.30
CA PHE A 546 -4.39 -6.20 -15.75
C PHE A 546 -5.64 -5.38 -15.41
N PHE A 547 -6.80 -6.01 -15.21
CA PHE A 547 -8.08 -5.31 -14.99
C PHE A 547 -8.68 -5.55 -13.60
N ASN A 548 -8.07 -6.41 -12.78
CA ASN A 548 -8.41 -6.64 -11.36
C ASN A 548 -9.86 -7.12 -11.14
N PHE A 549 -10.39 -7.94 -12.04
CA PHE A 549 -11.58 -8.75 -11.74
C PHE A 549 -11.21 -9.84 -10.73
N GLY A 550 -11.45 -9.58 -9.45
CA GLY A 550 -11.65 -10.65 -8.48
C GLY A 550 -12.94 -11.43 -8.80
N LEU A 551 -12.97 -12.71 -8.45
CA LEU A 551 -14.18 -13.54 -8.34
C LEU A 551 -15.08 -13.67 -9.60
N LEU A 552 -14.60 -14.40 -10.59
CA LEU A 552 -15.43 -15.39 -11.30
C LEU A 552 -14.54 -16.61 -11.60
N THR A 553 -14.43 -17.55 -10.67
CA THR A 553 -14.18 -18.93 -11.10
C THR A 553 -15.42 -19.40 -11.88
N PRO A 554 -15.27 -20.17 -12.97
CA PRO A 554 -16.36 -21.00 -13.45
C PRO A 554 -16.84 -21.85 -12.28
N ALA A 555 -18.15 -21.84 -12.03
CA ALA A 555 -18.72 -22.85 -11.14
C ALA A 555 -18.34 -24.24 -11.66
N PRO A 556 -18.00 -25.20 -10.78
CA PRO A 556 -18.03 -26.61 -11.16
C PRO A 556 -19.41 -26.94 -11.77
N PRO A 557 -19.50 -27.77 -12.81
CA PRO A 557 -20.78 -28.07 -13.44
C PRO A 557 -21.75 -28.65 -12.39
N PRO A 558 -23.01 -28.17 -12.32
CA PRO A 558 -23.91 -28.56 -11.25
C PRO A 558 -24.31 -30.04 -11.39
N PRO A 559 -24.48 -30.77 -10.26
CA PRO A 559 -25.18 -32.05 -10.29
C PRO A 559 -26.64 -31.83 -10.75
N PRO A 560 -27.27 -32.83 -11.39
CA PRO A 560 -28.60 -32.67 -11.99
C PRO A 560 -29.68 -32.36 -10.94
N PRO A 561 -30.68 -31.52 -11.27
CA PRO A 561 -31.60 -30.97 -10.28
C PRO A 561 -32.65 -31.98 -9.80
N PRO A 562 -33.00 -31.98 -8.49
CA PRO A 562 -34.21 -32.62 -7.98
C PRO A 562 -35.47 -31.79 -8.33
N PRO A 563 -36.68 -32.39 -8.33
CA PRO A 563 -37.91 -31.74 -8.76
C PRO A 563 -38.40 -30.63 -7.79
N PRO A 564 -39.20 -29.66 -8.28
CA PRO A 564 -39.57 -28.46 -7.52
C PRO A 564 -40.63 -28.73 -6.42
N PRO A 565 -40.49 -28.15 -5.22
CA PRO A 565 -41.50 -28.18 -4.16
C PRO A 565 -42.52 -27.00 -4.22
N PRO A 566 -43.64 -27.06 -3.45
CA PRO A 566 -44.80 -26.17 -3.59
C PRO A 566 -44.66 -24.79 -2.88
N PRO A 567 -45.63 -23.86 -3.02
CA PRO A 567 -45.55 -22.50 -2.46
C PRO A 567 -45.57 -22.47 -0.91
N PRO A 568 -45.05 -21.38 -0.29
CA PRO A 568 -44.66 -21.39 1.12
C PRO A 568 -45.81 -21.22 2.13
N PRO A 569 -45.72 -21.84 3.32
CA PRO A 569 -46.61 -21.61 4.46
C PRO A 569 -46.21 -20.37 5.31
N PRO A 570 -47.10 -19.86 6.19
CA PRO A 570 -46.85 -18.68 7.02
C PRO A 570 -45.75 -18.87 8.09
N PRO A 571 -45.18 -17.77 8.65
CA PRO A 571 -44.01 -17.84 9.52
C PRO A 571 -44.27 -18.53 10.87
N PRO A 572 -43.28 -19.26 11.42
CA PRO A 572 -43.42 -20.03 12.66
C PRO A 572 -43.27 -19.17 13.94
N PRO A 573 -43.79 -19.65 15.09
CA PRO A 573 -43.59 -19.03 16.40
C PRO A 573 -42.15 -19.24 16.94
N PRO A 574 -41.72 -18.48 17.97
CA PRO A 574 -40.33 -18.51 18.46
C PRO A 574 -39.96 -19.85 19.16
N PRO A 575 -38.69 -20.30 19.09
CA PRO A 575 -38.27 -21.60 19.64
C PRO A 575 -38.01 -21.57 21.16
N PRO A 576 -38.13 -22.71 21.87
CA PRO A 576 -37.82 -22.83 23.29
C PRO A 576 -36.31 -22.92 23.57
N ALA A 577 -35.92 -22.73 24.85
CA ALA A 577 -34.55 -22.88 25.33
C ALA A 577 -33.98 -24.27 24.97
N GLY A 578 -32.87 -24.31 24.22
CA GLY A 578 -32.32 -25.57 23.72
C GLY A 578 -30.87 -25.47 23.25
N ASN A 579 -29.98 -26.17 23.96
CA ASN A 579 -28.56 -26.42 23.70
C ASN A 579 -27.62 -25.21 23.67
N ALA A 580 -26.79 -25.11 24.71
CA ALA A 580 -25.59 -24.26 24.77
C ALA A 580 -24.58 -24.60 23.64
N PRO A 581 -23.68 -23.67 23.27
CA PRO A 581 -22.62 -23.92 22.30
C PRO A 581 -21.71 -25.08 22.73
N LYS A 582 -21.10 -25.77 21.77
CA LYS A 582 -20.20 -26.91 22.05
C LYS A 582 -18.94 -26.91 21.21
N ILE A 583 -17.82 -27.27 21.84
CA ILE A 583 -16.54 -27.53 21.18
C ILE A 583 -16.06 -28.91 21.64
N SER A 584 -15.79 -29.82 20.69
CA SER A 584 -15.26 -31.17 20.95
C SER A 584 -15.99 -31.98 22.04
N GLY A 585 -17.30 -31.78 22.18
CA GLY A 585 -18.17 -32.44 23.16
C GLY A 585 -18.37 -31.67 24.48
N CYS A 586 -17.56 -30.64 24.75
CA CYS A 586 -17.72 -29.77 25.90
C CYS A 586 -18.76 -28.67 25.64
N ASN A 587 -19.64 -28.43 26.62
CA ASN A 587 -20.48 -27.23 26.61
C ASN A 587 -19.61 -26.00 26.89
N ILE A 588 -19.88 -24.89 26.21
CA ILE A 588 -19.23 -23.60 26.46
C ILE A 588 -20.20 -22.77 27.31
N PHE A 589 -20.08 -22.94 28.63
CA PHE A 589 -21.02 -22.50 29.66
C PHE A 589 -22.42 -23.15 29.59
N PRO A 590 -23.17 -23.14 30.71
CA PRO A 590 -24.60 -23.46 30.72
C PRO A 590 -25.43 -22.57 29.77
N ALA A 591 -26.62 -23.03 29.38
CA ALA A 591 -27.51 -22.25 28.51
C ALA A 591 -28.07 -20.98 29.20
N ASP A 592 -28.15 -20.98 30.53
CA ASP A 592 -28.56 -19.83 31.35
C ASP A 592 -27.38 -18.93 31.77
N ASN A 593 -26.25 -19.02 31.05
CA ASN A 593 -25.10 -18.15 31.24
C ASN A 593 -25.27 -16.84 30.44
N VAL A 594 -24.76 -15.73 30.96
CA VAL A 594 -24.72 -14.40 30.32
C VAL A 594 -24.14 -14.41 28.89
N TRP A 595 -23.16 -15.28 28.61
CA TRP A 595 -22.66 -15.46 27.25
C TRP A 595 -23.72 -16.03 26.31
N ASN A 596 -24.52 -16.98 26.79
CA ASN A 596 -25.50 -17.78 26.02
C ASN A 596 -26.95 -17.25 26.13
N THR A 597 -27.16 -16.14 26.84
CA THR A 597 -28.48 -15.55 27.09
C THR A 597 -28.83 -14.54 25.99
N PRO A 598 -30.03 -14.61 25.38
CA PRO A 598 -30.50 -13.60 24.44
C PRO A 598 -30.71 -12.23 25.10
N ILE A 599 -30.54 -11.16 24.33
CA ILE A 599 -30.62 -9.76 24.77
C ILE A 599 -31.49 -8.89 23.84
N ASP A 600 -32.09 -9.48 22.80
CA ASP A 600 -32.85 -8.76 21.77
C ASP A 600 -34.12 -8.06 22.29
N THR A 601 -34.60 -8.46 23.47
CA THR A 601 -35.75 -7.86 24.17
C THR A 601 -35.36 -6.83 25.24
N LEU A 602 -34.07 -6.71 25.59
CA LEU A 602 -33.64 -5.82 26.67
C LEU A 602 -33.82 -4.33 26.33
N PRO A 603 -34.02 -3.45 27.34
CA PRO A 603 -34.06 -2.02 27.12
C PRO A 603 -32.71 -1.48 26.65
N VAL A 604 -32.75 -0.47 25.78
CA VAL A 604 -31.55 0.26 25.34
C VAL A 604 -30.97 1.02 26.53
N HIS A 605 -29.67 0.88 26.76
CA HIS A 605 -28.98 1.53 27.87
C HIS A 605 -28.96 3.06 27.70
N ALA A 606 -29.15 3.81 28.79
CA ALA A 606 -29.28 5.28 28.73
C ALA A 606 -28.07 5.99 28.09
N ASN A 607 -26.85 5.45 28.25
CA ASN A 607 -25.63 6.00 27.66
C ASN A 607 -25.31 5.46 26.25
N SER A 608 -26.18 4.65 25.64
CA SER A 608 -25.95 3.95 24.37
C SER A 608 -25.38 4.86 23.28
N SER A 609 -26.02 6.01 23.03
CA SER A 609 -25.55 6.97 22.01
C SER A 609 -24.18 7.58 22.34
N ALA A 610 -23.87 7.84 23.62
CA ALA A 610 -22.59 8.39 24.02
C ALA A 610 -21.45 7.38 23.83
N TRP A 611 -21.67 6.13 24.29
CA TRP A 611 -20.71 5.03 24.13
C TRP A 611 -20.45 4.71 22.65
N VAL A 612 -21.51 4.57 21.84
CA VAL A 612 -21.41 4.33 20.39
C VAL A 612 -20.64 5.45 19.68
N ASN A 613 -20.87 6.72 20.05
CA ASN A 613 -20.12 7.86 19.48
C ASN A 613 -18.64 7.86 19.89
N THR A 614 -18.32 7.49 21.14
CA THR A 614 -16.94 7.45 21.65
C THR A 614 -16.11 6.32 21.05
N ILE A 615 -16.73 5.16 20.78
CA ILE A 615 -16.12 4.04 20.04
C ILE A 615 -15.97 4.43 18.57
N GLY A 616 -17.05 4.88 17.93
CA GLY A 616 -17.06 5.47 16.59
C GLY A 616 -18.34 5.17 15.81
N SER A 617 -19.34 6.05 15.85
CA SER A 617 -20.65 5.79 15.23
C SER A 617 -20.60 5.64 13.70
N SER A 618 -19.69 6.35 13.01
CA SER A 618 -19.49 6.21 11.55
C SER A 618 -18.39 5.22 11.17
N ARG A 619 -17.85 4.44 12.11
CA ARG A 619 -16.84 3.41 11.83
C ARG A 619 -17.55 2.12 11.47
N GLY A 620 -17.09 1.48 10.40
CA GLY A 620 -17.45 0.11 10.08
C GLY A 620 -16.90 -0.86 11.13
N PHE A 621 -17.50 -2.05 11.20
CA PHE A 621 -16.91 -3.18 11.90
C PHE A 621 -15.65 -3.68 11.19
N HIS A 622 -14.85 -4.46 11.90
CA HIS A 622 -13.75 -5.22 11.32
C HIS A 622 -13.75 -6.63 11.91
N MET A 623 -13.71 -7.65 11.06
CA MET A 623 -13.56 -9.03 11.51
C MET A 623 -12.07 -9.32 11.69
N ASP A 624 -11.61 -9.29 12.93
CA ASP A 624 -10.22 -9.54 13.32
C ASP A 624 -9.98 -11.06 13.47
N PHE A 625 -10.38 -11.80 12.42
CA PHE A 625 -10.28 -13.24 12.26
C PHE A 625 -10.61 -13.63 10.81
N GLY A 626 -10.14 -14.79 10.35
CA GLY A 626 -10.42 -15.27 9.00
C GLY A 626 -9.56 -16.47 8.58
N SER A 627 -9.39 -16.64 7.28
CA SER A 627 -8.47 -17.59 6.66
C SER A 627 -7.11 -16.93 6.35
N GLY A 628 -6.03 -17.73 6.37
CA GLY A 628 -4.69 -17.29 6.01
C GLY A 628 -3.92 -16.58 7.13
N LEU A 629 -2.89 -15.84 6.73
CA LEU A 629 -1.93 -15.21 7.64
C LEU A 629 -2.01 -13.67 7.61
N TRP A 630 -1.86 -13.08 8.79
CA TRP A 630 -1.60 -11.66 9.03
C TRP A 630 -0.24 -11.51 9.75
N ASP A 631 0.64 -10.66 9.23
CA ASP A 631 2.02 -10.45 9.72
C ASP A 631 2.84 -11.72 10.00
N GLY A 632 2.55 -12.81 9.27
CA GLY A 632 3.23 -14.11 9.39
C GLY A 632 2.59 -15.10 10.39
N GLY A 633 1.52 -14.73 11.09
CA GLY A 633 0.73 -15.62 11.96
C GLY A 633 -0.73 -15.77 11.49
N PRO A 634 -1.48 -16.81 11.93
CA PRO A 634 -2.90 -16.94 11.59
C PRO A 634 -3.73 -15.73 12.05
N ILE A 635 -4.69 -15.28 11.22
CA ILE A 635 -5.52 -14.10 11.52
C ILE A 635 -6.65 -14.43 12.52
N GLY A 636 -6.62 -13.76 13.68
CA GLY A 636 -7.53 -14.00 14.81
C GLY A 636 -6.89 -14.83 15.92
N ILE A 637 -7.66 -15.16 16.96
CA ILE A 637 -7.13 -15.78 18.18
C ILE A 637 -7.26 -17.31 18.11
N PRO A 638 -6.17 -18.07 17.96
CA PRO A 638 -6.24 -19.52 17.86
C PRO A 638 -6.46 -20.19 19.21
N PHE A 639 -7.02 -21.40 19.17
CA PHE A 639 -7.13 -22.28 20.33
C PHE A 639 -6.77 -23.72 19.95
N VAL A 640 -6.47 -24.54 20.95
CA VAL A 640 -6.22 -25.98 20.78
C VAL A 640 -7.05 -26.79 21.77
N VAL A 641 -7.60 -27.92 21.31
CA VAL A 641 -8.25 -28.91 22.18
C VAL A 641 -7.25 -30.00 22.51
N VAL A 642 -7.10 -30.31 23.80
CA VAL A 642 -6.21 -31.36 24.31
C VAL A 642 -7.00 -32.44 25.04
N PRO A 643 -6.57 -33.72 25.03
CA PRO A 643 -7.25 -34.77 25.76
C PRO A 643 -7.11 -34.59 27.28
N GLN A 644 -8.04 -35.17 28.04
CA GLN A 644 -7.94 -35.25 29.49
C GLN A 644 -6.60 -35.90 29.90
N GLY A 645 -5.85 -35.24 30.79
CA GLY A 645 -4.55 -35.75 31.24
C GLY A 645 -3.37 -35.36 30.34
N GLN A 646 -3.56 -34.42 29.41
CA GLN A 646 -2.47 -33.69 28.76
C GLN A 646 -1.42 -33.23 29.80
N PRO A 647 -0.13 -33.55 29.63
CA PRO A 647 0.94 -33.12 30.53
C PRO A 647 0.89 -31.61 30.78
N LYS A 648 0.98 -31.23 32.06
CA LYS A 648 0.90 -29.83 32.50
C LYS A 648 2.29 -29.26 32.75
N VAL A 649 2.49 -28.01 32.35
CA VAL A 649 3.72 -27.24 32.52
C VAL A 649 3.51 -26.09 33.50
N ASN A 650 4.58 -25.70 34.19
CA ASN A 650 4.57 -24.52 35.05
C ASN A 650 4.71 -23.27 34.18
N VAL A 651 3.96 -22.23 34.55
CA VAL A 651 3.98 -20.91 33.93
C VAL A 651 4.37 -19.90 35.01
N SER A 652 5.32 -19.01 34.71
CA SER A 652 5.64 -17.84 35.53
C SER A 652 4.92 -16.62 34.97
N PHE A 653 4.36 -15.79 35.85
CA PHE A 653 3.51 -14.65 35.48
C PHE A 653 4.12 -13.31 35.87
N ASP A 654 3.94 -12.30 35.03
CA ASP A 654 4.20 -10.90 35.40
C ASP A 654 3.12 -10.38 36.36
N TYR A 655 1.85 -10.67 36.07
CA TYR A 655 0.67 -10.37 36.90
C TYR A 655 0.30 -11.56 37.80
N ALA A 656 1.26 -12.06 38.57
CA ALA A 656 1.12 -13.30 39.35
C ALA A 656 0.06 -13.24 40.47
N ASP A 657 -0.27 -12.05 40.96
CA ASP A 657 -1.28 -11.77 41.97
C ASP A 657 -2.71 -11.66 41.41
N GLU A 658 -2.87 -11.57 40.08
CA GLU A 658 -4.16 -11.60 39.37
C GLU A 658 -4.32 -12.86 38.49
N SER A 659 -3.37 -13.80 38.54
CA SER A 659 -3.33 -15.00 37.70
C SER A 659 -3.60 -16.29 38.46
N ASP A 660 -4.19 -17.28 37.80
CA ASP A 660 -4.29 -18.64 38.35
C ASP A 660 -2.92 -19.34 38.25
N PRO A 661 -2.35 -19.88 39.36
CA PRO A 661 -0.97 -20.38 39.38
C PRO A 661 -0.74 -21.68 38.58
N GLY A 662 -1.77 -22.29 38.02
CA GLY A 662 -1.66 -23.50 37.20
C GLY A 662 -1.43 -24.78 38.01
N PRO A 663 -0.71 -25.79 37.45
CA PRO A 663 -0.05 -25.79 36.14
C PRO A 663 -1.03 -25.91 34.95
N TYR A 664 -0.55 -25.58 33.74
CA TYR A 664 -1.35 -25.43 32.51
C TYR A 664 -1.10 -26.59 31.54
N PRO A 665 -2.13 -27.19 30.90
CA PRO A 665 -2.00 -28.34 29.99
C PRO A 665 -1.52 -27.95 28.58
N ILE A 666 -0.43 -27.18 28.48
CA ILE A 666 0.07 -26.68 27.19
C ILE A 666 0.68 -27.85 26.39
N PRO A 667 0.25 -28.10 25.13
CA PRO A 667 0.89 -29.08 24.26
C PRO A 667 2.29 -28.61 23.81
N ALA A 668 3.09 -29.49 23.21
CA ALA A 668 4.46 -29.15 22.81
C ALA A 668 4.53 -28.04 21.73
N ASN A 669 3.56 -28.02 20.82
CA ASN A 669 3.40 -27.02 19.76
C ASN A 669 2.00 -26.39 19.87
N PRO A 670 1.75 -25.51 20.86
CA PRO A 670 0.48 -24.81 20.92
C PRO A 670 0.44 -23.77 19.79
N PRO A 671 -0.74 -23.47 19.21
CA PRO A 671 -0.86 -22.27 18.41
C PRO A 671 -0.73 -21.06 19.33
N ILE A 672 -0.04 -20.03 18.83
CA ILE A 672 0.15 -18.74 19.48
C ILE A 672 -0.41 -17.70 18.51
N GLU A 673 -1.24 -16.79 18.99
CA GLU A 673 -1.70 -15.63 18.20
C GLU A 673 -0.52 -14.83 17.62
N GLY A 674 -0.63 -14.38 16.37
CA GLY A 674 0.48 -13.76 15.64
C GLY A 674 1.64 -14.71 15.30
N GLY A 675 1.59 -15.97 15.75
CA GLY A 675 2.62 -16.97 15.53
C GLY A 675 3.81 -16.85 16.50
N PRO A 676 4.72 -17.83 16.49
CA PRO A 676 5.77 -17.96 17.51
C PRO A 676 6.77 -16.80 17.53
N GLY A 677 6.93 -16.07 16.41
CA GLY A 677 7.85 -14.95 16.26
C GLY A 677 7.27 -13.55 16.48
N SER A 678 5.96 -13.41 16.73
CA SER A 678 5.31 -12.11 16.96
C SER A 678 5.79 -11.44 18.26
N ASP A 679 5.75 -10.12 18.30
CA ASP A 679 5.97 -9.28 19.49
C ASP A 679 4.67 -8.65 20.05
N GLY A 680 3.50 -9.06 19.54
CA GLY A 680 2.17 -8.63 20.02
C GLY A 680 1.61 -9.45 21.19
N ASP A 681 0.27 -9.53 21.27
CA ASP A 681 -0.46 -10.06 22.44
C ASP A 681 -0.24 -11.56 22.71
N ARG A 682 0.05 -12.36 21.67
CA ARG A 682 0.52 -13.76 21.78
C ARG A 682 -0.33 -14.64 22.70
N HIS A 683 -1.65 -14.58 22.55
CA HIS A 683 -2.57 -15.44 23.29
C HIS A 683 -2.33 -16.93 23.02
N VAL A 684 -2.49 -17.75 24.07
CA VAL A 684 -2.51 -19.23 24.01
C VAL A 684 -3.74 -19.74 24.74
N LEU A 685 -4.70 -20.30 23.99
CA LEU A 685 -5.96 -20.81 24.52
C LEU A 685 -6.01 -22.35 24.41
N VAL A 686 -6.24 -23.04 25.53
CA VAL A 686 -6.26 -24.51 25.61
C VAL A 686 -7.56 -25.00 26.27
N LEU A 687 -8.34 -25.80 25.54
CA LEU A 687 -9.53 -26.48 26.05
C LEU A 687 -9.20 -27.94 26.39
N GLU A 688 -9.26 -28.32 27.67
CA GLU A 688 -9.09 -29.71 28.12
C GLU A 688 -10.40 -30.48 27.94
N GLN A 689 -10.41 -31.43 27.00
CA GLN A 689 -11.55 -32.29 26.73
C GLN A 689 -11.87 -33.18 27.94
N GLY A 690 -13.16 -33.43 28.19
CA GLY A 690 -13.63 -34.29 29.29
C GLY A 690 -13.79 -33.57 30.62
N THR A 691 -12.83 -32.71 31.01
CA THR A 691 -13.02 -31.78 32.15
C THR A 691 -13.74 -30.50 31.73
N CYS A 692 -13.64 -30.13 30.44
CA CYS A 692 -14.19 -28.90 29.89
C CYS A 692 -13.68 -27.64 30.59
N LYS A 693 -12.42 -27.71 31.06
CA LYS A 693 -11.69 -26.56 31.57
C LYS A 693 -10.96 -25.85 30.45
N LEU A 694 -11.09 -24.53 30.45
CA LEU A 694 -10.42 -23.62 29.55
C LEU A 694 -9.26 -22.97 30.29
N TYR A 695 -8.11 -22.96 29.65
CA TYR A 695 -6.86 -22.41 30.15
C TYR A 695 -6.39 -21.35 29.15
N GLU A 696 -6.23 -20.11 29.59
CA GLU A 696 -5.88 -18.98 28.73
C GLU A 696 -4.66 -18.24 29.27
N LEU A 697 -3.76 -17.85 28.39
CA LEU A 697 -2.54 -17.10 28.69
C LEU A 697 -2.43 -15.91 27.75
N TYR A 698 -2.03 -14.76 28.28
CA TYR A 698 -1.65 -13.56 27.51
C TYR A 698 -0.13 -13.39 27.52
N TYR A 699 0.43 -12.85 26.43
CA TYR A 699 1.84 -12.54 26.24
C TYR A 699 2.76 -13.76 26.51
N ALA A 700 2.43 -14.90 25.91
CA ALA A 700 3.02 -16.20 26.25
C ALA A 700 4.32 -16.52 25.48
N PHE A 701 5.34 -17.00 26.19
CA PHE A 701 6.64 -17.40 25.62
C PHE A 701 7.11 -18.77 26.17
N PRO A 702 7.46 -19.74 25.29
CA PRO A 702 8.09 -20.98 25.69
C PRO A 702 9.54 -20.75 26.15
N GLN A 703 9.96 -21.43 27.21
CA GLN A 703 11.32 -21.36 27.73
C GLN A 703 12.12 -22.63 27.34
N SER A 704 13.44 -22.49 27.21
CA SER A 704 14.34 -23.57 26.73
C SER A 704 14.44 -24.78 27.66
N ASN A 705 13.96 -24.66 28.90
CA ASN A 705 13.85 -25.71 29.91
C ASN A 705 12.47 -26.42 29.91
N GLY A 706 11.54 -26.05 29.03
CA GLY A 706 10.18 -26.58 28.96
C GLY A 706 9.14 -25.93 29.89
N THR A 707 9.51 -24.88 30.65
CA THR A 707 8.54 -24.02 31.34
C THR A 707 8.03 -22.92 30.41
N TRP A 708 7.09 -22.10 30.86
CA TRP A 708 6.59 -20.95 30.12
C TRP A 708 6.65 -19.67 30.97
N THR A 709 6.71 -18.52 30.30
CA THR A 709 6.42 -17.21 30.90
C THR A 709 5.22 -16.61 30.19
N ALA A 710 4.39 -15.87 30.91
CA ALA A 710 3.22 -15.17 30.38
C ALA A 710 2.99 -13.87 31.15
N GLY A 711 2.30 -12.90 30.57
CA GLY A 711 1.84 -11.72 31.31
C GLY A 711 0.87 -12.14 32.41
N SER A 712 -0.20 -12.82 32.03
CA SER A 712 -1.25 -13.33 32.93
C SER A 712 -1.72 -14.74 32.52
N GLY A 713 -2.44 -15.40 33.42
CA GLY A 713 -3.08 -16.69 33.15
C GLY A 713 -4.40 -16.88 33.88
N ALA A 714 -5.38 -17.49 33.20
CA ALA A 714 -6.71 -17.73 33.73
C ALA A 714 -7.19 -19.16 33.46
N ILE A 715 -7.93 -19.72 34.43
CA ILE A 715 -8.56 -21.05 34.33
C ILE A 715 -10.07 -20.91 34.55
N TYR A 716 -10.85 -21.36 33.58
CA TYR A 716 -12.32 -21.31 33.62
C TYR A 716 -12.92 -22.72 33.60
N ASP A 717 -13.96 -22.94 34.38
CA ASP A 717 -14.81 -24.13 34.31
C ASP A 717 -16.02 -23.83 33.41
N LEU A 718 -16.02 -24.37 32.18
CA LEU A 718 -17.09 -24.12 31.22
C LEU A 718 -18.35 -24.97 31.49
N THR A 719 -18.36 -25.80 32.52
CA THR A 719 -19.55 -26.60 32.89
C THR A 719 -20.49 -25.89 33.86
N ALA A 720 -20.01 -24.81 34.50
CA ALA A 720 -20.71 -24.08 35.54
C ALA A 720 -20.93 -22.60 35.17
N ASN A 721 -21.85 -21.93 35.88
CA ASN A 721 -22.06 -20.49 35.76
C ASN A 721 -21.10 -19.66 36.62
N GLY A 722 -20.24 -20.26 37.43
CA GLY A 722 -19.26 -19.51 38.22
C GLY A 722 -18.51 -20.35 39.25
N PRO A 723 -17.70 -19.69 40.11
CA PRO A 723 -17.56 -18.23 40.22
C PRO A 723 -16.93 -17.60 38.97
N LEU A 724 -17.29 -16.34 38.70
CA LEU A 724 -16.51 -15.46 37.81
C LEU A 724 -15.11 -15.21 38.44
N ARG A 725 -14.16 -14.63 37.68
CA ARG A 725 -12.88 -14.19 38.27
C ARG A 725 -13.11 -13.26 39.48
N PRO A 726 -12.19 -13.20 40.45
CA PRO A 726 -12.26 -12.23 41.52
C PRO A 726 -12.47 -10.82 40.98
N ALA A 727 -13.24 -9.98 41.69
CA ALA A 727 -13.38 -8.59 41.28
C ALA A 727 -12.01 -7.90 41.28
N THR A 728 -11.80 -7.02 40.32
CA THR A 728 -10.53 -6.35 39.99
C THR A 728 -9.40 -7.25 39.49
N TRP A 729 -9.63 -8.53 39.19
CA TRP A 729 -8.60 -9.38 38.55
C TRP A 729 -8.77 -9.38 37.03
N THR A 730 -7.70 -9.05 36.33
CA THR A 730 -7.56 -9.26 34.88
C THR A 730 -7.52 -10.76 34.54
N SER A 731 -7.40 -11.06 33.25
CA SER A 731 -7.21 -12.42 32.75
C SER A 731 -6.26 -12.40 31.55
N ALA A 732 -6.35 -13.37 30.64
CA ALA A 732 -5.81 -13.20 29.30
C ALA A 732 -6.50 -12.03 28.56
N ASP A 733 -7.81 -11.86 28.77
CA ASP A 733 -8.61 -10.72 28.33
C ASP A 733 -8.57 -9.57 29.36
N ALA A 734 -8.47 -8.33 28.91
CA ALA A 734 -8.33 -7.17 29.79
C ALA A 734 -9.57 -6.85 30.64
N ALA A 735 -10.77 -7.29 30.25
CA ALA A 735 -11.98 -7.16 31.07
C ALA A 735 -12.08 -8.22 32.19
N GLY A 736 -11.13 -9.16 32.28
CA GLY A 736 -11.21 -10.30 33.18
C GLY A 736 -12.23 -11.35 32.72
N LEU A 737 -12.52 -11.40 31.41
CA LEU A 737 -13.45 -12.31 30.75
C LEU A 737 -12.71 -13.50 30.11
N PRO A 738 -13.40 -14.62 29.83
CA PRO A 738 -12.80 -15.70 29.03
C PRO A 738 -12.83 -15.32 27.53
N ILE A 739 -11.72 -15.55 26.81
CA ILE A 739 -11.59 -15.21 25.39
C ILE A 739 -12.36 -16.21 24.52
N LEU A 740 -12.08 -17.52 24.64
CA LEU A 740 -12.64 -18.56 23.77
C LEU A 740 -14.18 -18.50 23.68
N PRO A 741 -14.96 -18.34 24.77
CA PRO A 741 -16.42 -18.22 24.71
C PRO A 741 -16.91 -17.02 23.90
N GLY A 742 -16.10 -15.97 23.74
CA GLY A 742 -16.41 -14.79 22.93
C GLY A 742 -15.94 -14.85 21.48
N LEU A 743 -15.22 -15.90 21.04
CA LEU A 743 -14.74 -16.00 19.67
C LEU A 743 -15.84 -16.52 18.72
N ALA A 744 -16.06 -15.82 17.60
CA ALA A 744 -16.78 -16.39 16.47
C ALA A 744 -15.98 -17.56 15.87
N ARG A 745 -16.63 -18.70 15.58
CA ARG A 745 -15.98 -19.91 15.03
C ARG A 745 -16.68 -20.39 13.76
N TYR A 746 -15.90 -20.88 12.80
CA TYR A 746 -16.42 -21.29 11.51
C TYR A 746 -17.49 -22.39 11.62
N ASP A 747 -17.27 -23.40 12.46
CA ASP A 747 -18.18 -24.54 12.60
C ASP A 747 -19.59 -24.15 13.09
N GLU A 748 -19.73 -23.10 13.89
CA GLU A 748 -21.04 -22.58 14.32
C GLU A 748 -21.75 -21.81 13.20
N VAL A 749 -20.98 -21.08 12.39
CA VAL A 749 -21.53 -20.39 11.21
C VAL A 749 -21.91 -21.38 10.11
N ALA A 750 -21.12 -22.43 9.90
CA ALA A 750 -21.45 -23.54 9.01
C ALA A 750 -22.66 -24.35 9.51
N ALA A 751 -22.86 -24.46 10.83
CA ALA A 751 -24.06 -25.02 11.44
C ALA A 751 -25.30 -24.09 11.36
N GLY A 752 -25.11 -22.83 10.99
CA GLY A 752 -26.19 -21.86 10.74
C GLY A 752 -26.62 -21.02 11.95
N GLU A 753 -25.98 -21.14 13.11
CA GLU A 753 -26.29 -20.31 14.29
C GLU A 753 -25.09 -20.20 15.25
N ILE A 754 -24.60 -18.98 15.51
CA ILE A 754 -23.78 -18.68 16.69
C ILE A 754 -24.72 -18.43 17.87
N ARG A 755 -24.46 -19.08 19.00
CA ARG A 755 -25.38 -19.16 20.17
C ARG A 755 -24.90 -18.42 21.42
N HIS A 756 -23.98 -17.47 21.24
CA HIS A 756 -23.36 -16.72 22.32
C HIS A 756 -23.01 -15.30 21.88
N ALA A 757 -22.65 -14.44 22.84
CA ALA A 757 -22.09 -13.11 22.60
C ALA A 757 -20.71 -13.20 21.95
N ILE A 758 -20.39 -12.28 21.04
CA ILE A 758 -19.05 -12.20 20.42
C ILE A 758 -18.25 -11.07 21.10
N ARG A 759 -16.96 -11.29 21.42
CA ARG A 759 -16.11 -10.25 22.02
C ARG A 759 -15.69 -9.22 20.98
N PHE A 760 -15.56 -7.97 21.40
CA PHE A 760 -15.00 -6.90 20.57
C PHE A 760 -14.19 -5.90 21.40
N THR A 761 -13.42 -5.04 20.72
CA THR A 761 -12.56 -4.04 21.35
C THR A 761 -12.98 -2.59 21.05
N ALA A 762 -12.54 -1.65 21.89
CA ALA A 762 -12.80 -0.22 21.74
C ALA A 762 -11.56 0.64 22.03
N PRO A 763 -11.38 1.80 21.36
CA PRO A 763 -10.15 2.59 21.50
C PRO A 763 -10.03 3.33 22.84
N ARG A 764 -11.14 3.54 23.55
CA ARG A 764 -11.17 4.25 24.83
C ARG A 764 -12.31 3.71 25.68
N THR A 765 -11.96 3.06 26.78
CA THR A 765 -12.90 2.53 27.79
C THR A 765 -12.82 3.33 29.09
N LYS A 766 -13.78 3.12 29.99
CA LYS A 766 -13.82 3.78 31.30
C LYS A 766 -12.96 3.03 32.32
N LYS A 767 -12.48 3.73 33.35
CA LYS A 767 -11.90 3.16 34.59
C LYS A 767 -13.00 2.56 35.47
N GLU A 768 -13.75 1.64 34.89
CA GLU A 768 -14.91 0.97 35.47
C GLU A 768 -15.23 -0.27 34.63
N PHE A 769 -15.79 -1.29 35.26
CA PHE A 769 -16.33 -2.46 34.61
C PHE A 769 -17.74 -2.73 35.14
N ILE A 770 -18.59 -3.35 34.33
CA ILE A 770 -19.92 -3.81 34.71
C ILE A 770 -20.03 -5.31 34.49
N TRP A 771 -20.94 -5.96 35.22
CA TRP A 771 -21.18 -7.40 35.08
C TRP A 771 -21.49 -7.74 33.61
N PRO A 772 -20.89 -8.82 33.06
CA PRO A 772 -20.10 -9.85 33.74
C PRO A 772 -18.59 -9.61 33.85
N ALA A 773 -18.05 -8.50 33.32
CA ALA A 773 -16.63 -8.17 33.43
C ALA A 773 -16.18 -7.94 34.87
N ARG A 774 -14.89 -8.13 35.11
CA ARG A 774 -14.24 -8.14 36.43
C ARG A 774 -13.10 -7.14 36.57
N HIS A 775 -12.59 -6.59 35.47
CA HIS A 775 -11.44 -5.69 35.45
C HIS A 775 -11.60 -4.58 34.38
N HIS A 776 -10.78 -3.52 34.48
CA HIS A 776 -10.77 -2.38 33.57
C HIS A 776 -9.34 -2.04 33.11
N ALA A 777 -9.15 -1.62 31.86
CA ALA A 777 -7.81 -1.30 31.34
C ALA A 777 -7.59 0.20 31.08
N SER A 778 -8.21 1.09 31.85
CA SER A 778 -8.22 2.53 31.54
C SER A 778 -8.02 3.44 32.76
N ASN A 779 -7.60 4.68 32.49
CA ASN A 779 -7.57 5.79 33.46
C ASN A 779 -8.62 6.88 33.18
N LEU A 780 -9.46 6.72 32.15
CA LEU A 780 -10.50 7.68 31.77
C LEU A 780 -11.75 7.52 32.65
N THR A 781 -12.30 8.61 33.18
CA THR A 781 -13.43 8.58 34.14
C THR A 781 -14.75 9.13 33.59
N GLY A 782 -14.74 9.71 32.38
CA GLY A 782 -15.93 10.27 31.73
C GLY A 782 -17.06 9.25 31.53
N ALA A 783 -18.31 9.71 31.59
CA ALA A 783 -19.49 8.87 31.39
C ALA A 783 -19.71 8.49 29.91
N GLU A 784 -19.09 9.25 29.00
CA GLU A 784 -19.08 9.01 27.56
C GLU A 784 -18.24 7.81 27.14
N TYR A 785 -17.35 7.31 28.01
CA TYR A 785 -16.58 6.09 27.78
C TYR A 785 -17.38 4.86 28.24
N PRO A 786 -17.46 3.79 27.44
CA PRO A 786 -18.07 2.54 27.86
C PRO A 786 -17.21 1.85 28.94
N PRO A 787 -17.81 1.29 30.00
CA PRO A 787 -17.10 0.40 30.93
C PRO A 787 -16.83 -0.96 30.27
N MET A 788 -15.80 -1.67 30.74
CA MET A 788 -15.59 -3.07 30.33
C MET A 788 -16.80 -3.93 30.71
N GLY A 789 -17.11 -4.94 29.88
CA GLY A 789 -18.30 -5.79 30.02
C GLY A 789 -19.57 -5.20 29.43
N ALA A 790 -19.56 -3.96 28.92
CA ALA A 790 -20.73 -3.37 28.29
C ALA A 790 -21.21 -4.19 27.07
N ARG A 791 -22.50 -4.53 27.06
CA ARG A 791 -23.16 -5.30 26.00
C ARG A 791 -23.82 -4.38 24.97
N PHE A 792 -23.63 -4.73 23.71
CA PHE A 792 -24.22 -4.04 22.58
C PHE A 792 -24.93 -5.05 21.65
N ARG A 793 -25.94 -4.61 20.91
CA ARG A 793 -26.61 -5.41 19.88
C ARG A 793 -26.73 -4.65 18.56
N LEU A 794 -26.80 -5.39 17.47
CA LEU A 794 -27.27 -4.88 16.18
C LEU A 794 -28.76 -4.55 16.29
N LYS A 795 -29.15 -3.35 15.84
CA LYS A 795 -30.55 -2.91 15.91
C LYS A 795 -31.48 -3.87 15.19
N ALA A 796 -32.61 -4.19 15.83
CA ALA A 796 -33.62 -5.09 15.27
C ALA A 796 -34.06 -4.68 13.85
N SER A 797 -34.16 -3.38 13.59
CA SER A 797 -34.55 -2.77 12.32
C SER A 797 -33.50 -2.85 11.20
N TYR A 798 -32.25 -3.20 11.49
CA TYR A 798 -31.20 -3.28 10.46
C TYR A 798 -31.46 -4.46 9.52
N ASP A 799 -31.56 -4.23 8.21
CA ASP A 799 -31.84 -5.30 7.25
C ASP A 799 -30.60 -6.15 6.97
N ILE A 800 -30.66 -7.40 7.42
CA ILE A 800 -29.62 -8.41 7.21
C ILE A 800 -29.90 -9.31 6.00
N SER A 801 -31.08 -9.21 5.36
CA SER A 801 -31.49 -10.13 4.29
C SER A 801 -30.57 -10.08 3.05
N ARG A 802 -29.95 -8.92 2.82
CA ARG A 802 -29.00 -8.62 1.73
C ARG A 802 -27.61 -9.24 1.86
N PHE A 803 -27.24 -9.76 3.03
CA PHE A 803 -25.91 -10.31 3.30
C PHE A 803 -25.82 -11.79 2.91
N SER A 804 -24.62 -12.28 2.64
CA SER A 804 -24.34 -13.70 2.42
C SER A 804 -24.65 -14.55 3.65
N THR A 805 -24.80 -15.86 3.46
CA THR A 805 -25.23 -16.77 4.55
C THR A 805 -24.29 -16.75 5.75
N GLN A 806 -22.97 -16.75 5.55
CA GLN A 806 -21.98 -16.71 6.63
C GLN A 806 -22.08 -15.39 7.44
N ALA A 807 -22.07 -14.24 6.74
CA ALA A 807 -22.29 -12.93 7.36
C ALA A 807 -23.63 -12.83 8.10
N ARG A 808 -24.74 -13.33 7.53
CA ARG A 808 -26.07 -13.32 8.17
C ARG A 808 -26.12 -14.04 9.50
N VAL A 809 -25.40 -15.16 9.65
CA VAL A 809 -25.37 -15.89 10.94
C VAL A 809 -24.69 -15.06 12.02
N ILE A 810 -23.58 -14.39 11.68
CA ILE A 810 -22.87 -13.48 12.59
C ILE A 810 -23.78 -12.30 12.97
N LEU A 811 -24.42 -11.65 11.99
CA LEU A 811 -25.35 -10.54 12.24
C LEU A 811 -26.58 -10.95 13.05
N GLN A 812 -27.10 -12.16 12.83
CA GLN A 812 -28.23 -12.70 13.61
C GLN A 812 -27.81 -12.96 15.07
N ALA A 813 -26.58 -13.41 15.31
CA ALA A 813 -26.03 -13.50 16.65
C ALA A 813 -25.81 -12.11 17.27
N MET A 814 -25.31 -11.13 16.53
CA MET A 814 -25.21 -9.73 16.98
C MET A 814 -26.57 -9.09 17.31
N LYS A 815 -27.67 -9.53 16.70
CA LYS A 815 -29.04 -9.12 17.11
C LYS A 815 -29.48 -9.83 18.40
N LYS A 816 -29.37 -11.16 18.41
CA LYS A 816 -29.97 -12.04 19.42
C LYS A 816 -29.16 -12.09 20.72
N TYR A 817 -27.85 -12.32 20.62
CA TYR A 817 -26.92 -12.45 21.74
C TYR A 817 -26.01 -11.21 21.90
N GLY A 818 -25.80 -10.45 20.83
CA GLY A 818 -24.99 -9.23 20.88
C GLY A 818 -23.48 -9.44 20.88
N ILE A 819 -22.79 -8.36 21.21
CA ILE A 819 -21.35 -8.29 21.35
C ILE A 819 -21.00 -7.69 22.72
N ILE A 820 -19.92 -8.17 23.33
CA ILE A 820 -19.47 -7.73 24.66
C ILE A 820 -18.12 -7.02 24.54
N LEU A 821 -18.02 -5.84 25.18
CA LEU A 821 -16.78 -5.07 25.20
C LEU A 821 -15.80 -5.72 26.16
N ALA A 822 -14.71 -6.25 25.62
CA ALA A 822 -13.75 -7.06 26.36
C ALA A 822 -12.36 -6.42 26.46
N ASP A 823 -11.94 -5.62 25.46
CA ASP A 823 -10.60 -5.02 25.48
C ASP A 823 -10.51 -3.60 24.94
N ASN A 824 -9.37 -2.96 25.26
CA ASN A 824 -8.90 -1.77 24.57
C ASN A 824 -8.27 -2.18 23.24
N GLY A 825 -8.72 -1.59 22.15
CA GLY A 825 -8.21 -1.92 20.82
C GLY A 825 -8.79 -1.03 19.75
N SER A 826 -8.79 -1.50 18.51
CA SER A 826 -9.36 -0.73 17.40
C SER A 826 -10.90 -0.71 17.44
N SER A 827 -11.49 0.35 16.90
CA SER A 827 -12.94 0.58 16.92
C SER A 827 -13.71 -0.55 16.21
N TRP A 828 -14.57 -1.26 16.95
CA TRP A 828 -15.44 -2.34 16.44
C TRP A 828 -14.71 -3.55 15.84
N TYR A 829 -13.51 -3.85 16.32
CA TYR A 829 -12.81 -5.08 15.96
C TYR A 829 -13.42 -6.25 16.72
N MET A 830 -14.12 -7.13 16.00
CA MET A 830 -14.72 -8.37 16.53
C MET A 830 -13.73 -9.52 16.40
N SER A 831 -13.55 -10.31 17.47
CA SER A 831 -12.60 -11.43 17.46
C SER A 831 -13.26 -12.76 17.13
N GLY A 832 -12.49 -13.63 16.49
CA GLY A 832 -12.87 -15.00 16.19
C GLY A 832 -11.65 -15.92 16.12
N ALA A 833 -11.90 -17.21 15.90
CA ALA A 833 -10.85 -18.18 15.70
C ALA A 833 -10.41 -18.22 14.23
N PRO A 834 -9.08 -18.27 13.93
CA PRO A 834 -8.58 -18.50 12.58
C PRO A 834 -9.06 -19.83 12.04
N ASP A 835 -9.48 -19.85 10.78
CA ASP A 835 -9.91 -21.07 10.08
C ASP A 835 -9.80 -20.85 8.56
N GLU A 836 -9.07 -21.73 7.87
CA GLU A 836 -8.90 -21.68 6.41
C GLU A 836 -10.21 -21.81 5.62
N ARG A 837 -11.31 -22.18 6.28
CA ARG A 837 -12.65 -22.28 5.70
C ARG A 837 -13.43 -20.96 5.72
N TRP A 838 -12.98 -19.96 6.48
CA TRP A 838 -13.56 -18.61 6.43
C TRP A 838 -13.40 -18.00 5.03
N ASP A 839 -14.45 -17.33 4.58
CA ASP A 839 -14.40 -16.55 3.34
C ASP A 839 -14.19 -15.09 3.75
N ASN A 840 -12.95 -14.61 3.62
CA ASN A 840 -12.59 -13.26 4.06
C ASN A 840 -13.37 -12.18 3.28
N ASP A 841 -13.73 -12.42 2.02
CA ASP A 841 -14.56 -11.49 1.25
C ASP A 841 -15.99 -11.42 1.80
N VAL A 842 -16.54 -12.54 2.31
CA VAL A 842 -17.83 -12.56 3.01
C VAL A 842 -17.74 -11.95 4.42
N LEU A 843 -16.63 -12.14 5.14
CA LEU A 843 -16.40 -11.44 6.41
C LEU A 843 -16.33 -9.91 6.19
N HIS A 844 -15.70 -9.45 5.10
CA HIS A 844 -15.68 -8.04 4.70
C HIS A 844 -17.05 -7.46 4.29
N GLU A 845 -18.10 -8.27 4.09
CA GLU A 845 -19.46 -7.72 4.00
C GLU A 845 -19.85 -7.01 5.31
N LEU A 846 -19.37 -7.49 6.45
CA LEU A 846 -19.70 -6.96 7.78
C LEU A 846 -19.11 -5.56 8.00
N ASP A 847 -18.08 -5.17 7.24
CA ASP A 847 -17.45 -3.84 7.30
C ASP A 847 -18.44 -2.69 6.96
N ILE A 848 -19.57 -2.99 6.29
CA ILE A 848 -20.63 -2.01 5.97
C ILE A 848 -21.63 -1.82 7.13
N VAL A 849 -21.58 -2.65 8.16
CA VAL A 849 -22.27 -2.42 9.43
C VAL A 849 -21.45 -1.41 10.20
N THR A 850 -22.11 -0.36 10.70
CA THR A 850 -21.42 0.73 11.41
C THR A 850 -21.85 0.80 12.86
N GLY A 851 -21.09 1.50 13.70
CA GLY A 851 -21.52 1.81 15.07
C GLY A 851 -22.92 2.45 15.14
N ALA A 852 -23.34 3.21 14.13
CA ALA A 852 -24.68 3.79 14.04
C ALA A 852 -25.81 2.75 13.93
N ASP A 853 -25.51 1.52 13.51
CA ASP A 853 -26.43 0.39 13.43
C ASP A 853 -26.51 -0.39 14.76
N ILE A 854 -25.66 -0.05 15.73
CA ILE A 854 -25.53 -0.69 17.03
C ILE A 854 -26.21 0.14 18.12
N GLU A 855 -26.63 -0.53 19.20
CA GLU A 855 -27.06 0.08 20.46
C GLU A 855 -26.59 -0.73 21.66
N ALA A 856 -26.16 -0.04 22.73
CA ALA A 856 -25.90 -0.68 24.03
C ALA A 856 -27.21 -1.07 24.72
N VAL A 857 -27.23 -2.18 25.46
CA VAL A 857 -28.39 -2.65 26.23
C VAL A 857 -28.09 -2.69 27.73
N ASP A 858 -29.14 -2.61 28.55
CA ASP A 858 -29.02 -2.73 30.01
C ASP A 858 -29.24 -4.19 30.47
N GLU A 859 -28.14 -4.90 30.70
CA GLU A 859 -28.15 -6.28 31.21
C GLU A 859 -28.39 -6.40 32.72
N SER A 860 -28.55 -5.31 33.48
CA SER A 860 -28.68 -5.37 34.95
C SER A 860 -29.86 -6.23 35.44
N SER A 861 -30.92 -6.33 34.64
CA SER A 861 -32.08 -7.20 34.89
C SER A 861 -31.78 -8.69 34.79
N LEU A 862 -30.76 -9.09 34.01
CA LEU A 862 -30.32 -10.48 33.87
C LEU A 862 -29.56 -10.96 35.12
N MET A 863 -28.83 -10.08 35.80
CA MET A 863 -27.93 -10.46 36.89
C MET A 863 -28.69 -11.11 38.07
N ILE A 864 -28.25 -12.31 38.46
CA ILE A 864 -28.74 -13.02 39.66
C ILE A 864 -27.78 -12.81 40.83
N ASP A 865 -26.49 -13.02 40.60
CA ASP A 865 -25.40 -12.83 41.57
C ASP A 865 -24.23 -12.13 40.85
N PRO A 866 -23.67 -11.02 41.40
CA PRO A 866 -22.56 -10.29 40.77
C PRO A 866 -21.25 -11.08 40.66
N ASN A 867 -21.13 -12.26 41.27
CA ASN A 867 -19.99 -13.17 41.18
C ASN A 867 -20.29 -14.43 40.36
N SER A 868 -21.46 -14.52 39.72
CA SER A 868 -21.85 -15.59 38.81
C SER A 868 -22.18 -15.04 37.43
N GLY A 869 -21.82 -15.77 36.39
CA GLY A 869 -22.31 -15.54 35.03
C GLY A 869 -23.75 -16.04 34.82
N GLN A 870 -24.44 -16.54 35.85
CA GLN A 870 -25.83 -16.98 35.72
C GLN A 870 -26.75 -15.78 35.47
N ALA A 871 -27.54 -15.89 34.40
CA ALA A 871 -28.46 -14.88 33.93
C ALA A 871 -29.91 -15.37 34.02
N ARG A 872 -30.82 -14.51 34.49
CA ARG A 872 -32.26 -14.70 34.30
C ARG A 872 -32.52 -14.75 32.81
N GLN A 873 -33.30 -15.73 32.36
CA GLN A 873 -33.71 -15.79 30.96
C GLN A 873 -34.87 -14.82 30.71
N PRO A 874 -34.85 -14.04 29.62
CA PRO A 874 -35.88 -13.05 29.29
C PRO A 874 -37.21 -13.65 28.80
#